data_AF-A0A951MR43-F1
#
_entry.id   AF-A0A951MR43-F1
#
_cell.length_a   1.000
_cell.length_b   1.000
_cell.length_c   1.000
_cell.angle_alpha   90.00
_cell.angle_beta   90.00
_cell.angle_gamma   90.00
#
_symmetry.space_group_name_H-M   'P 1'
#
loop_
_entity.id
_entity.type
_entity.pdbx_description
1 polymer ?
#
loop_
_entity_poly.entity_id
_entity_poly.type
_entity_poly.pdbx_seq_one_letter_code
_entity_poly.pdbx_strand_id
1 'polypeptide(L)'
;MPAGVPVPVDAGGTPAPELLVHLSAVPPPVGSGVVTLDITRLTLEPLRLAVTVSASGVDFGYDGCAPDSTAPQSFKATASASDTNVSLKVETAGAGSSLVYVGRAGSKDLRASVTPVPATVTVNASTTQTGVTATLATAVPTKLGLRYTDGASQADITLDRFPGAATIEASASRLNYTASAPVQKARVDLARDRDRLVVNLTGLPTRVTLRRTGPTGAMLDAGRIGEVDAVFTAGGPIAAPPSVLTADHLAVRKEGAKTAARVRLRGVTKADVGWGDPVRVSVTRDPGTFVVAGIVDGLTIDATVADLPATANLSFSPTGRSVAYSGSAPIAELRASLHRAAPLFERVTAAKLLVRQLPTSVNLTLGPSGSSLVLDANGATIGLVEALFTSGPDERLASSTDGVLVRDLADRYVVFARVTGLKRFAYSDTRTTVGRTTIPLLGSFLVIDHVKEATLRTTGGRPLRVDVVKTAPNEPDGSEFALLTMSSMPSEVTPRSTRRIYKHEDTGAEWDSGINRLGYKASSTAGQLKFDTDSGSRHLLTLSLTPVPRTLDVCTDSAGNACERRLSPADKGTTSLVASETTRLQVHDCDRLVNGSCWVDFSSVDLTFRKFVVGVDQRDDGFRMFLDTDGNATHGRIRKLVGGTVEYDLRFPNVSPAMWAQDRDSIVSCGAIYCSGTNTGSMHCPPGTAFDINTHHWRWGIANFAEEICP
;
A
#
# COMPACT_ATOMS: atom_id res chain seq x y z
N MET A 1 56.32 52.93 -7.01
CA MET A 1 55.12 52.07 -6.84
C MET A 1 54.43 52.50 -5.55
N PRO A 2 53.09 52.58 -5.48
CA PRO A 2 52.42 52.70 -4.19
C PRO A 2 52.87 51.52 -3.31
N ALA A 3 53.14 51.78 -2.03
CA ALA A 3 53.51 50.72 -1.08
C ALA A 3 52.40 49.66 -1.03
N GLY A 4 52.73 48.41 -1.32
CA GLY A 4 51.79 47.27 -1.21
C GLY A 4 51.38 46.57 -2.50
N VAL A 5 52.01 46.83 -3.67
CA VAL A 5 51.81 45.96 -4.85
C VAL A 5 52.46 44.60 -4.59
N PRO A 6 51.71 43.48 -4.58
CA PRO A 6 52.30 42.16 -4.39
C PRO A 6 53.31 41.87 -5.51
N VAL A 7 54.51 41.39 -5.16
CA VAL A 7 55.43 40.83 -6.15
C VAL A 7 54.81 39.51 -6.63
N PRO A 8 54.52 39.34 -7.94
CA PRO A 8 54.04 38.06 -8.43
C PRO A 8 55.11 37.01 -8.16
N VAL A 9 54.73 35.96 -7.44
CA VAL A 9 55.58 34.82 -7.14
C VAL A 9 55.03 33.58 -7.82
N ASP A 10 55.91 32.69 -8.26
CA ASP A 10 55.55 31.37 -8.77
C ASP A 10 54.96 30.49 -7.67
N ALA A 11 54.53 29.27 -8.03
CA ALA A 11 54.01 28.29 -7.07
C ALA A 11 55.01 27.92 -5.95
N GLY A 12 56.30 28.20 -6.12
CA GLY A 12 57.36 28.00 -5.12
C GLY A 12 57.67 29.23 -4.27
N GLY A 13 56.99 30.36 -4.49
CA GLY A 13 57.25 31.63 -3.80
C GLY A 13 58.39 32.45 -4.40
N THR A 14 58.91 32.09 -5.57
CA THR A 14 59.99 32.82 -6.26
C THR A 14 59.41 33.94 -7.12
N PRO A 15 59.95 35.17 -7.09
CA PRO A 15 59.50 36.26 -7.97
C PRO A 15 59.51 35.83 -9.45
N ALA A 16 58.43 36.12 -10.17
CA ALA A 16 58.24 35.73 -11.57
C ALA A 16 58.41 36.96 -12.50
N PRO A 17 59.62 37.26 -13.02
CA PRO A 17 59.89 38.47 -13.80
C PRO A 17 59.25 38.49 -15.21
N GLU A 18 58.73 37.35 -15.67
CA GLU A 18 58.13 37.19 -17.01
C GLU A 18 56.69 37.71 -17.12
N LEU A 19 56.18 38.36 -16.07
CA LEU A 19 54.80 38.80 -15.96
C LEU A 19 54.72 40.31 -15.81
N LEU A 20 53.89 40.93 -16.65
CA LEU A 20 53.43 42.28 -16.41
C LEU A 20 52.11 42.20 -15.64
N VAL A 21 52.16 42.50 -14.34
CA VAL A 21 50.97 42.61 -13.50
C VAL A 21 50.64 44.09 -13.31
N HIS A 22 49.53 44.52 -13.90
CA HIS A 22 48.99 45.85 -13.66
C HIS A 22 47.82 45.76 -12.68
N LEU A 23 48.08 46.16 -11.44
CA LEU A 23 47.06 46.27 -10.40
C LEU A 23 46.52 47.70 -10.38
N SER A 24 45.24 47.88 -10.67
CA SER A 24 44.55 49.15 -10.47
C SER A 24 43.42 48.96 -9.47
N ALA A 25 43.59 49.54 -8.28
CA ALA A 25 42.54 49.66 -7.28
C ALA A 25 41.99 51.09 -7.33
N VAL A 26 40.67 51.25 -7.47
CA VAL A 26 40.02 52.54 -7.26
C VAL A 26 39.54 52.54 -5.81
N PRO A 27 40.18 53.32 -4.91
CA PRO A 27 39.75 53.38 -3.52
C PRO A 27 38.34 53.97 -3.48
N PRO A 28 37.36 53.26 -2.91
CA PRO A 28 35.99 53.71 -2.94
C PRO A 28 35.66 54.69 -1.81
N PRO A 29 34.55 55.43 -1.92
CA PRO A 29 33.85 55.93 -0.74
C PRO A 29 33.39 54.72 0.10
N VAL A 30 33.70 54.75 1.40
CA VAL A 30 33.43 53.76 2.46
C VAL A 30 32.40 52.66 2.10
N GLY A 31 32.83 51.38 2.03
CA GLY A 31 31.94 50.19 2.05
C GLY A 31 31.82 49.33 0.78
N SER A 32 32.43 49.70 -0.35
CA SER A 32 32.40 48.86 -1.58
C SER A 32 33.59 49.11 -2.50
N GLY A 33 34.50 48.16 -2.69
CA GLY A 33 35.70 48.35 -3.52
C GLY A 33 35.62 47.66 -4.88
N VAL A 34 36.18 48.30 -5.92
CA VAL A 34 36.44 47.65 -7.22
C VAL A 34 37.95 47.52 -7.41
N VAL A 35 38.41 46.30 -7.62
CA VAL A 35 39.81 46.01 -7.91
C VAL A 35 39.90 45.36 -9.28
N THR A 36 40.75 45.90 -10.13
CA THR A 36 41.06 45.31 -11.43
C THR A 36 42.49 44.79 -11.42
N LEU A 37 42.64 43.52 -11.77
CA LEU A 37 43.88 42.79 -11.96
C LEU A 37 44.01 42.49 -13.46
N ASP A 38 45.00 43.11 -14.10
CA ASP A 38 45.33 42.85 -15.49
C ASP A 38 46.71 42.16 -15.53
N ILE A 39 46.73 40.95 -16.07
CA ILE A 39 47.94 40.13 -16.19
C ILE A 39 48.17 39.88 -17.66
N THR A 40 49.31 40.35 -18.17
CA THR A 40 49.78 40.03 -19.52
C THR A 40 51.06 39.22 -19.43
N ARG A 41 51.09 38.12 -20.15
CA ARG A 41 52.23 37.22 -20.21
C ARG A 41 53.23 37.74 -21.25
N LEU A 42 54.51 37.82 -20.89
CA LEU A 42 55.55 38.33 -21.79
C LEU A 42 56.27 37.22 -22.57
N THR A 43 56.11 35.95 -22.18
CA THR A 43 56.75 34.76 -22.79
C THR A 43 55.71 33.80 -23.37
N LEU A 44 56.15 32.79 -24.15
CA LEU A 44 55.29 31.70 -24.69
C LEU A 44 55.29 30.42 -23.81
N GLU A 45 56.29 30.27 -22.93
CA GLU A 45 56.48 29.40 -21.73
C GLU A 45 55.34 29.08 -20.72
N PRO A 46 54.51 28.02 -20.79
CA PRO A 46 53.37 27.84 -19.87
C PRO A 46 53.69 28.09 -18.37
N LEU A 47 53.13 29.16 -17.79
CA LEU A 47 53.42 29.55 -16.40
C LEU A 47 52.40 28.93 -15.42
N ARG A 48 52.91 28.31 -14.35
CA ARG A 48 52.14 27.91 -13.16
C ARG A 48 52.21 29.02 -12.12
N LEU A 49 51.22 29.91 -12.15
CA LEU A 49 51.19 31.10 -11.31
C LEU A 49 49.96 31.06 -10.41
N ALA A 50 50.13 31.24 -9.10
CA ALA A 50 49.02 31.54 -8.20
C ALA A 50 49.07 33.03 -7.85
N VAL A 51 48.06 33.79 -8.23
CA VAL A 51 47.94 35.21 -7.85
C VAL A 51 46.72 35.34 -6.99
N THR A 52 46.88 35.77 -5.74
CA THR A 52 45.76 36.15 -4.86
C THR A 52 45.96 37.60 -4.45
N VAL A 53 44.93 38.42 -4.66
CA VAL A 53 44.86 39.81 -4.23
C VAL A 53 43.81 39.91 -3.13
N SER A 54 44.22 40.38 -1.96
CA SER A 54 43.34 40.64 -0.83
C SER A 54 43.06 42.13 -0.71
N ALA A 55 41.79 42.54 -0.80
CA ALA A 55 41.38 43.94 -0.65
C ALA A 55 40.05 44.03 0.12
N SER A 56 40.02 44.82 1.19
CA SER A 56 38.80 45.07 1.99
C SER A 56 38.08 43.80 2.47
N GLY A 57 38.84 42.78 2.87
CA GLY A 57 38.28 41.49 3.33
C GLY A 57 37.84 40.56 2.20
N VAL A 58 38.19 40.88 0.95
CA VAL A 58 37.92 40.06 -0.23
C VAL A 58 39.20 39.56 -0.88
N ASP A 59 39.32 38.24 -1.00
CA ASP A 59 40.41 37.60 -1.74
C ASP A 59 39.92 37.27 -3.14
N PHE A 60 40.64 37.69 -4.18
CA PHE A 60 40.38 37.25 -5.54
C PHE A 60 41.66 36.90 -6.29
N GLY A 61 41.59 35.93 -7.20
CA GLY A 61 42.82 35.39 -7.77
C GLY A 61 42.69 34.34 -8.85
N TYR A 62 43.84 34.00 -9.43
CA TYR A 62 44.06 32.86 -10.32
C TYR A 62 44.82 31.77 -9.56
N ASP A 63 44.34 30.53 -9.61
CA ASP A 63 45.03 29.37 -9.03
C ASP A 63 45.67 28.51 -10.13
N GLY A 64 46.91 28.83 -10.51
CA GLY A 64 47.69 28.08 -11.48
C GLY A 64 48.44 26.88 -10.90
N CYS A 65 48.23 26.52 -9.62
CA CYS A 65 48.86 25.35 -9.00
C CYS A 65 48.20 24.03 -9.43
N ALA A 66 47.05 24.08 -10.11
CA ALA A 66 46.45 22.88 -10.70
C ALA A 66 47.41 22.30 -11.78
N PRO A 67 47.70 20.98 -11.75
CA PRO A 67 48.75 20.37 -12.57
C PRO A 67 48.58 20.57 -14.09
N ASP A 68 47.34 20.78 -14.54
CA ASP A 68 46.96 20.99 -15.94
C ASP A 68 46.60 22.45 -16.26
N SER A 69 46.92 23.40 -15.39
CA SER A 69 46.63 24.82 -15.61
C SER A 69 47.69 25.46 -16.50
N THR A 70 47.28 26.08 -17.60
CA THR A 70 48.14 26.95 -18.41
C THR A 70 47.48 28.32 -18.46
N ALA A 71 48.20 29.34 -17.98
CA ALA A 71 47.69 30.70 -17.99
C ALA A 71 47.47 31.18 -19.45
N PRO A 72 46.36 31.87 -19.75
CA PRO A 72 46.13 32.47 -21.06
C PRO A 72 47.18 33.56 -21.37
N GLN A 73 47.27 34.00 -22.64
CA GLN A 73 48.25 35.02 -23.06
C GLN A 73 48.03 36.35 -22.32
N SER A 74 46.78 36.75 -22.14
CA SER A 74 46.42 37.78 -21.18
C SER A 74 45.11 37.45 -20.47
N PHE A 75 44.96 37.99 -19.28
CA PHE A 75 43.78 37.84 -18.46
C PHE A 75 43.53 39.10 -17.66
N LYS A 76 42.29 39.58 -17.72
CA LYS A 76 41.79 40.71 -16.94
C LYS A 76 40.67 40.22 -16.03
N ALA A 77 40.87 40.32 -14.72
CA ALA A 77 39.81 40.19 -13.73
C ALA A 77 39.44 41.54 -13.16
N THR A 78 38.15 41.83 -13.12
CA THR A 78 37.59 42.88 -12.28
C THR A 78 36.78 42.21 -11.19
N ALA A 79 37.23 42.32 -9.95
CA ALA A 79 36.47 41.92 -8.78
C ALA A 79 35.89 43.18 -8.13
N SER A 80 34.61 43.14 -7.77
CA SER A 80 34.01 44.14 -6.90
C SER A 80 33.37 43.45 -5.73
N ALA A 81 33.55 43.97 -4.53
CA ALA A 81 32.91 43.42 -3.36
C ALA A 81 32.35 44.50 -2.44
N SER A 82 31.24 44.14 -1.82
CA SER A 82 30.63 44.81 -0.67
C SER A 82 30.44 43.79 0.45
N ASP A 83 29.95 44.25 1.61
CA ASP A 83 29.58 43.38 2.73
C ASP A 83 28.56 42.29 2.36
N THR A 84 27.87 42.45 1.24
CA THR A 84 26.73 41.62 0.84
C THR A 84 26.88 40.94 -0.51
N ASN A 85 27.77 41.45 -1.38
CA ASN A 85 27.88 41.03 -2.75
C ASN A 85 29.36 40.86 -3.16
N VAL A 86 29.66 39.80 -3.89
CA VAL A 86 30.94 39.63 -4.60
C VAL A 86 30.62 39.49 -6.07
N SER A 87 31.09 40.40 -6.91
CA SER A 87 31.04 40.28 -8.37
C SER A 87 32.44 40.03 -8.92
N LEU A 88 32.57 39.02 -9.77
CA LEU A 88 33.77 38.72 -10.51
C LEU A 88 33.43 38.80 -11.99
N LYS A 89 34.13 39.67 -12.71
CA LYS A 89 34.17 39.73 -14.17
C LYS A 89 35.55 39.28 -14.64
N VAL A 90 35.58 38.29 -15.52
CA VAL A 90 36.81 37.76 -16.12
C VAL A 90 36.75 37.96 -17.62
N GLU A 91 37.85 38.41 -18.21
CA GLU A 91 38.10 38.44 -19.65
C GLU A 91 39.46 37.81 -19.93
N THR A 92 39.52 36.83 -20.82
CA THR A 92 40.80 36.23 -21.28
C THR A 92 41.04 36.55 -22.74
N ALA A 93 42.32 36.65 -23.12
CA ALA A 93 42.75 36.60 -24.51
C ALA A 93 43.74 35.42 -24.70
N GLY A 94 43.48 34.61 -25.72
CA GLY A 94 44.27 33.41 -26.04
C GLY A 94 43.75 32.15 -25.35
N ALA A 95 43.98 31.00 -25.99
CA ALA A 95 43.52 29.70 -25.49
C ALA A 95 44.42 29.18 -24.35
N GLY A 96 43.84 28.37 -23.47
CA GLY A 96 44.52 27.70 -22.36
C GLY A 96 43.84 26.39 -21.99
N SER A 97 44.51 25.56 -21.20
CA SER A 97 44.01 24.23 -20.83
C SER A 97 42.98 24.26 -19.69
N SER A 98 43.22 25.06 -18.65
CA SER A 98 42.31 25.20 -17.51
C SER A 98 42.58 26.52 -16.79
N LEU A 99 41.54 27.06 -16.15
CA LEU A 99 41.59 28.34 -15.48
C LEU A 99 40.65 28.34 -14.29
N VAL A 100 41.19 28.57 -13.09
CA VAL A 100 40.44 28.58 -11.84
C VAL A 100 40.52 29.97 -11.22
N TYR A 101 39.35 30.52 -10.93
CA TYR A 101 39.15 31.77 -10.25
C TYR A 101 38.62 31.55 -8.85
N VAL A 102 39.05 32.39 -7.93
CA VAL A 102 38.60 32.39 -6.53
C VAL A 102 38.13 33.79 -6.18
N GLY A 103 37.04 33.89 -5.43
CA GLY A 103 36.50 35.11 -4.83
C GLY A 103 35.96 34.79 -3.44
N ARG A 104 36.56 35.34 -2.38
CA ARG A 104 36.13 35.10 -0.99
C ARG A 104 35.65 36.38 -0.33
N ALA A 105 34.58 36.32 0.46
CA ALA A 105 34.14 37.42 1.32
C ALA A 105 33.49 36.87 2.60
N GLY A 106 34.11 37.09 3.75
CA GLY A 106 33.65 36.53 5.02
C GLY A 106 33.63 34.98 5.00
N SER A 107 32.48 34.38 5.29
CA SER A 107 32.28 32.92 5.23
C SER A 107 32.03 32.37 3.82
N LYS A 108 31.89 33.26 2.82
CA LYS A 108 31.51 32.89 1.45
C LYS A 108 32.75 32.73 0.57
N ASP A 109 32.90 31.59 -0.09
CA ASP A 109 33.91 31.33 -1.13
C ASP A 109 33.18 30.97 -2.42
N LEU A 110 33.52 31.66 -3.51
CA LEU A 110 33.05 31.37 -4.86
C LEU A 110 34.26 31.07 -5.73
N ARG A 111 34.27 29.88 -6.33
CA ARG A 111 35.27 29.47 -7.30
C ARG A 111 34.64 29.15 -8.63
N ALA A 112 35.26 29.59 -9.72
CA ALA A 112 34.84 29.26 -11.07
C ALA A 112 36.00 28.62 -11.82
N SER A 113 35.78 27.49 -12.48
CA SER A 113 36.79 26.81 -13.31
C SER A 113 36.31 26.66 -14.75
N VAL A 114 37.22 26.82 -15.71
CA VAL A 114 36.92 26.80 -17.15
C VAL A 114 37.95 25.94 -17.87
N THR A 115 37.51 24.91 -18.62
CA THR A 115 38.39 23.91 -19.26
C THR A 115 37.81 23.37 -20.59
N PRO A 116 38.44 23.55 -21.77
CA PRO A 116 39.57 24.44 -22.04
C PRO A 116 39.16 25.90 -22.00
N VAL A 117 40.11 26.78 -21.72
CA VAL A 117 39.92 28.23 -21.73
C VAL A 117 39.79 28.69 -23.19
N PRO A 118 38.64 29.25 -23.59
CA PRO A 118 38.47 29.79 -24.93
C PRO A 118 39.33 31.04 -25.12
N ALA A 119 39.58 31.42 -26.38
CA ALA A 119 40.29 32.67 -26.70
C ALA A 119 39.62 33.91 -26.11
N THR A 120 38.30 33.86 -25.86
CA THR A 120 37.52 34.85 -25.12
C THR A 120 36.54 34.13 -24.20
N VAL A 121 36.71 34.27 -22.88
CA VAL A 121 35.71 33.89 -21.87
C VAL A 121 35.23 35.14 -21.16
N THR A 122 33.92 35.26 -20.96
CA THR A 122 33.37 36.22 -19.99
C THR A 122 32.62 35.46 -18.92
N VAL A 123 33.15 35.50 -17.68
CA VAL A 123 32.46 34.99 -16.49
C VAL A 123 32.06 36.19 -15.66
N ASN A 124 30.76 36.43 -15.52
CA ASN A 124 30.21 37.41 -14.58
C ASN A 124 29.49 36.64 -13.48
N ALA A 125 30.12 36.49 -12.31
CA ALA A 125 29.48 35.83 -11.18
C ALA A 125 29.26 36.85 -10.07
N SER A 126 28.02 37.09 -9.64
CA SER A 126 27.67 37.93 -8.52
C SER A 126 26.96 37.13 -7.42
N THR A 127 27.34 37.33 -6.17
CA THR A 127 26.52 36.93 -5.03
C THR A 127 25.68 38.13 -4.57
N THR A 128 24.47 37.89 -4.12
CA THR A 128 23.64 38.86 -3.41
C THR A 128 23.21 38.29 -2.07
N GLN A 129 22.61 39.11 -1.20
CA GLN A 129 21.94 38.57 -0.01
C GLN A 129 20.88 37.51 -0.35
N THR A 130 20.32 37.57 -1.56
CA THR A 130 19.18 36.75 -1.96
C THR A 130 19.53 35.63 -2.94
N GLY A 131 20.76 35.58 -3.48
CA GLY A 131 21.11 34.64 -4.53
C GLY A 131 22.52 34.73 -5.12
N VAL A 132 22.73 34.02 -6.23
CA VAL A 132 23.95 34.00 -7.03
C VAL A 132 23.55 34.12 -8.50
N THR A 133 24.09 35.08 -9.23
CA THR A 133 23.93 35.16 -10.69
C THR A 133 25.26 34.88 -11.35
N ALA A 134 25.31 33.93 -12.28
CA ALA A 134 26.48 33.63 -13.09
C ALA A 134 26.11 33.69 -14.57
N THR A 135 26.71 34.62 -15.32
CA THR A 135 26.63 34.66 -16.78
C THR A 135 27.96 34.19 -17.35
N LEU A 136 27.90 33.25 -18.29
CA LEU A 136 29.04 32.73 -19.02
C LEU A 136 28.83 32.95 -20.52
N ALA A 137 29.85 33.45 -21.20
CA ALA A 137 29.95 33.46 -22.66
C ALA A 137 31.30 32.90 -23.11
N THR A 138 31.27 31.91 -24.02
CA THR A 138 32.42 31.25 -24.65
C THR A 138 32.17 31.11 -26.15
N ALA A 139 33.24 31.16 -26.95
CA ALA A 139 33.14 30.91 -28.39
C ALA A 139 33.27 29.41 -28.77
N VAL A 140 33.79 28.60 -27.85
CA VAL A 140 34.00 27.15 -28.05
C VAL A 140 33.35 26.33 -26.93
N PRO A 141 33.03 25.05 -27.19
CA PRO A 141 32.55 24.13 -26.17
C PRO A 141 33.52 23.98 -24.99
N THR A 142 33.07 24.37 -23.80
CA THR A 142 33.93 24.41 -22.61
C THR A 142 33.26 23.73 -21.42
N LYS A 143 34.04 23.10 -20.53
CA LYS A 143 33.58 22.64 -19.22
C LYS A 143 33.66 23.79 -18.23
N LEU A 144 32.55 24.10 -17.56
CA LEU A 144 32.48 25.09 -16.48
C LEU A 144 32.32 24.35 -15.15
N GLY A 145 33.14 24.65 -14.16
CA GLY A 145 32.90 24.34 -12.76
C GLY A 145 32.57 25.60 -11.98
N LEU A 146 31.59 25.55 -11.09
CA LEU A 146 31.30 26.59 -10.11
C LEU A 146 31.26 25.92 -8.75
N ARG A 147 31.98 26.45 -7.76
CA ARG A 147 31.94 25.98 -6.38
C ARG A 147 31.59 27.16 -5.49
N TYR A 148 30.51 27.03 -4.73
CA TYR A 148 30.11 28.00 -3.71
C TYR A 148 30.17 27.33 -2.35
N THR A 149 30.75 27.98 -1.35
CA THR A 149 30.68 27.54 0.04
C THR A 149 30.26 28.69 0.94
N ASP A 150 29.39 28.41 1.92
CA ASP A 150 28.96 29.35 2.96
C ASP A 150 28.79 28.60 4.29
N GLY A 151 29.79 28.72 5.17
CA GLY A 151 29.86 27.94 6.40
C GLY A 151 29.84 26.43 6.13
N ALA A 152 28.82 25.74 6.62
CA ALA A 152 28.64 24.29 6.42
C ALA A 152 27.93 23.92 5.10
N SER A 153 27.51 24.90 4.30
CA SER A 153 26.87 24.66 3.01
C SER A 153 27.88 24.73 1.88
N GLN A 154 27.82 23.77 0.96
CA GLN A 154 28.63 23.71 -0.26
C GLN A 154 27.74 23.39 -1.46
N ALA A 155 28.01 24.01 -2.60
CA ALA A 155 27.37 23.72 -3.88
C ALA A 155 28.43 23.69 -4.99
N ASP A 156 28.61 22.54 -5.62
CA ASP A 156 29.45 22.38 -6.81
C ASP A 156 28.57 22.15 -8.03
N ILE A 157 28.68 22.99 -9.05
CA ILE A 157 27.99 22.86 -10.33
C ILE A 157 29.05 22.61 -11.39
N THR A 158 28.87 21.60 -12.23
CA THR A 158 29.73 21.34 -13.38
C THR A 158 28.87 21.24 -14.63
N LEU A 159 29.14 22.04 -15.65
CA LEU A 159 28.54 21.94 -16.98
C LEU A 159 29.60 21.38 -17.93
N ASP A 160 29.28 20.32 -18.67
CA ASP A 160 30.19 19.69 -19.63
C ASP A 160 29.76 20.05 -21.07
N ARG A 161 30.74 20.42 -21.90
CA ARG A 161 30.57 20.85 -23.31
C ARG A 161 29.51 21.94 -23.49
N PHE A 162 29.75 23.08 -22.87
CA PHE A 162 28.90 24.26 -22.91
C PHE A 162 28.93 24.97 -24.28
N PRO A 163 27.82 25.11 -25.02
CA PRO A 163 27.84 25.41 -26.46
C PRO A 163 27.96 26.89 -26.85
N GLY A 164 28.05 27.83 -25.90
CA GLY A 164 28.21 29.24 -26.26
C GLY A 164 27.95 30.20 -25.09
N ALA A 165 26.69 30.54 -24.83
CA ALA A 165 26.32 31.45 -23.75
C ALA A 165 25.26 30.84 -22.84
N ALA A 166 25.32 31.16 -21.55
CA ALA A 166 24.27 30.83 -20.59
C ALA A 166 24.28 31.77 -19.40
N THR A 167 23.10 31.88 -18.82
CA THR A 167 22.87 32.61 -17.58
C THR A 167 22.27 31.63 -16.57
N ILE A 168 22.88 31.56 -15.40
CA ILE A 168 22.38 30.87 -14.21
C ILE A 168 22.02 31.95 -13.21
N GLU A 169 20.75 32.05 -12.83
CA GLU A 169 20.27 32.94 -11.77
C GLU A 169 19.73 32.06 -10.65
N ALA A 170 20.51 31.88 -9.59
CA ALA A 170 20.10 31.19 -8.38
C ALA A 170 19.65 32.20 -7.31
N SER A 171 18.65 31.84 -6.53
CA SER A 171 18.15 32.58 -5.38
C SER A 171 17.62 31.59 -4.35
N ALA A 172 17.26 32.07 -3.15
CA ALA A 172 16.68 31.23 -2.10
C ALA A 172 15.39 30.49 -2.53
N SER A 173 14.69 30.95 -3.56
CA SER A 173 13.41 30.38 -4.00
C SER A 173 13.34 30.05 -5.50
N ARG A 174 14.37 30.36 -6.28
CA ARG A 174 14.33 30.16 -7.74
C ARG A 174 15.73 29.94 -8.30
N LEU A 175 15.86 29.01 -9.23
CA LEU A 175 17.01 28.82 -10.10
C LEU A 175 16.52 28.91 -11.54
N ASN A 176 16.91 29.95 -12.25
CA ASN A 176 16.72 30.05 -13.69
C ASN A 176 18.01 29.66 -14.38
N TYR A 177 17.89 28.87 -15.44
CA TYR A 177 18.96 28.56 -16.35
C TYR A 177 18.47 28.85 -17.76
N THR A 178 19.27 29.60 -18.51
CA THR A 178 19.06 29.84 -19.93
C THR A 178 20.37 29.63 -20.67
N ALA A 179 20.36 29.00 -21.83
CA ALA A 179 21.53 28.80 -22.67
C ALA A 179 21.21 29.00 -24.16
N SER A 180 22.22 29.33 -24.96
CA SER A 180 22.10 29.52 -26.40
C SER A 180 21.82 28.22 -27.16
N ALA A 181 22.22 27.08 -26.60
CA ALA A 181 21.97 25.74 -27.13
C ALA A 181 21.90 24.70 -25.99
N PRO A 182 21.34 23.50 -26.24
CA PRO A 182 21.25 22.45 -25.22
C PRO A 182 22.63 22.03 -24.67
N VAL A 183 22.71 21.81 -23.36
CA VAL A 183 23.94 21.34 -22.70
C VAL A 183 23.92 19.81 -22.58
N GLN A 184 25.02 19.16 -22.96
CA GLN A 184 25.08 17.70 -23.01
C GLN A 184 24.98 17.08 -21.63
N LYS A 185 25.77 17.56 -20.66
CA LYS A 185 25.73 17.08 -19.28
C LYS A 185 25.89 18.22 -18.29
N ALA A 186 25.18 18.12 -17.18
CA ALA A 186 25.39 18.97 -16.01
C ALA A 186 25.45 18.08 -14.76
N ARG A 187 26.23 18.50 -13.76
CA ARG A 187 26.29 17.89 -12.45
C ARG A 187 26.11 18.99 -11.41
N VAL A 188 25.30 18.73 -10.39
CA VAL A 188 25.11 19.59 -9.23
C VAL A 188 25.38 18.75 -8.00
N ASP A 189 26.22 19.20 -7.09
CA ASP A 189 26.60 18.52 -5.85
C ASP A 189 26.40 19.50 -4.70
N LEU A 190 25.28 19.38 -4.00
CA LEU A 190 24.93 20.21 -2.86
C LEU A 190 25.23 19.42 -1.59
N ALA A 191 25.94 20.02 -0.65
CA ALA A 191 26.16 19.46 0.68
C ALA A 191 25.80 20.50 1.73
N ARG A 192 25.13 20.04 2.81
CA ARG A 192 24.85 20.85 3.98
C ARG A 192 24.90 19.96 5.21
N ASP A 193 25.80 20.26 6.12
CA ASP A 193 26.02 19.47 7.34
C ASP A 193 26.26 17.98 7.03
N ARG A 194 25.30 17.11 7.31
CA ARG A 194 25.36 15.66 7.05
C ARG A 194 24.53 15.21 5.84
N ASP A 195 23.92 16.16 5.15
CA ASP A 195 23.03 15.91 4.03
C ASP A 195 23.73 16.29 2.72
N ARG A 196 23.49 15.50 1.67
CA ARG A 196 24.10 15.70 0.36
C ARG A 196 23.12 15.34 -0.75
N LEU A 197 23.08 16.14 -1.80
CA LEU A 197 22.30 15.93 -3.01
C LEU A 197 23.21 16.06 -4.22
N VAL A 198 23.37 14.97 -4.97
CA VAL A 198 24.11 14.94 -6.23
C VAL A 198 23.12 14.73 -7.36
N VAL A 199 23.02 15.67 -8.30
CA VAL A 199 22.16 15.55 -9.48
C VAL A 199 23.03 15.53 -10.73
N ASN A 200 22.90 14.50 -11.54
CA ASN A 200 23.48 14.44 -12.88
C ASN A 200 22.35 14.61 -13.89
N LEU A 201 22.51 15.52 -14.81
CA LEU A 201 21.55 15.85 -15.86
C LEU A 201 22.21 15.55 -17.20
N THR A 202 21.47 14.94 -18.12
CA THR A 202 21.91 14.73 -19.52
C THR A 202 20.87 15.31 -20.46
N GLY A 203 21.33 15.98 -21.53
CA GLY A 203 20.47 16.63 -22.52
C GLY A 203 19.63 17.74 -21.89
N LEU A 204 20.29 18.71 -21.25
CA LEU A 204 19.65 19.86 -20.63
C LEU A 204 19.13 20.82 -21.74
N PRO A 205 17.84 21.20 -21.73
CA PRO A 205 17.28 22.10 -22.73
C PRO A 205 17.84 23.52 -22.57
N THR A 206 17.57 24.40 -23.53
CA THR A 206 18.02 25.81 -23.49
C THR A 206 17.42 26.64 -22.36
N ARG A 207 16.35 26.15 -21.70
CA ARG A 207 15.72 26.82 -20.56
C ARG A 207 15.28 25.81 -19.51
N VAL A 208 15.66 26.07 -18.26
CA VAL A 208 15.21 25.32 -17.09
C VAL A 208 14.89 26.33 -15.99
N THR A 209 13.70 26.19 -15.39
CA THR A 209 13.31 26.96 -14.22
C THR A 209 13.00 25.98 -13.09
N LEU A 210 13.74 26.09 -12.00
CA LEU A 210 13.39 25.45 -10.74
C LEU A 210 12.89 26.54 -9.79
N ARG A 211 11.73 26.34 -9.19
CA ARG A 211 11.10 27.29 -8.29
C ARG A 211 10.63 26.57 -7.03
N ARG A 212 10.98 27.10 -5.88
CA ARG A 212 10.36 26.73 -4.60
C ARG A 212 8.90 27.21 -4.60
N THR A 213 7.94 26.31 -4.50
CA THR A 213 6.50 26.61 -4.50
C THR A 213 5.95 26.89 -3.10
N GLY A 214 6.73 26.60 -2.06
CA GLY A 214 6.39 26.87 -0.67
C GLY A 214 7.47 26.40 0.30
N PRO A 215 7.23 26.42 1.62
CA PRO A 215 8.20 25.92 2.59
C PRO A 215 8.59 24.47 2.34
N THR A 216 7.64 23.68 1.81
CA THR A 216 7.74 22.23 1.60
C THR A 216 7.52 21.79 0.15
N GLY A 217 7.81 22.65 -0.83
CA GLY A 217 7.58 22.29 -2.23
C GLY A 217 8.54 22.93 -3.22
N ALA A 218 8.77 22.23 -4.34
CA ALA A 218 9.59 22.67 -5.45
C ALA A 218 9.00 22.21 -6.79
N MET A 219 9.07 23.08 -7.80
CA MET A 219 8.61 22.85 -9.16
C MET A 219 9.76 23.05 -10.13
N LEU A 220 9.98 22.06 -10.98
CA LEU A 220 10.80 22.08 -12.17
C LEU A 220 9.91 22.30 -13.40
N ASP A 221 10.22 23.31 -14.18
CA ASP A 221 9.63 23.57 -15.50
C ASP A 221 10.76 23.72 -16.51
N ALA A 222 10.80 22.82 -17.49
CA ALA A 222 11.88 22.71 -18.44
C ALA A 222 11.35 22.30 -19.82
N GLY A 223 12.19 22.50 -20.84
CA GLY A 223 12.10 21.65 -22.03
C GLY A 223 12.36 20.18 -21.65
N ARG A 224 12.27 19.26 -22.63
CA ARG A 224 12.57 17.84 -22.39
C ARG A 224 14.03 17.66 -21.97
N ILE A 225 14.26 17.33 -20.70
CA ILE A 225 15.55 16.89 -20.18
C ILE A 225 15.72 15.43 -20.56
N GLY A 226 16.84 15.09 -21.20
CA GLY A 226 17.13 13.72 -21.62
C GLY A 226 17.09 12.74 -20.45
N GLU A 227 17.84 13.04 -19.39
CA GLU A 227 17.89 12.24 -18.16
C GLU A 227 18.19 13.09 -16.93
N VAL A 228 17.54 12.75 -15.82
CA VAL A 228 17.81 13.24 -14.46
C VAL A 228 18.20 12.04 -13.60
N ASP A 229 19.38 12.06 -13.00
CA ASP A 229 19.87 11.05 -12.06
C ASP A 229 20.34 11.72 -10.78
N ALA A 230 19.47 11.71 -9.77
CA ALA A 230 19.67 12.38 -8.49
C ALA A 230 19.94 11.36 -7.38
N VAL A 231 20.97 11.60 -6.57
CA VAL A 231 21.30 10.84 -5.36
C VAL A 231 21.21 11.77 -4.17
N PHE A 232 20.39 11.43 -3.20
CA PHE A 232 20.24 12.13 -1.94
C PHE A 232 20.75 11.24 -0.80
N THR A 233 21.46 11.82 0.16
CA THR A 233 21.84 11.17 1.42
C THR A 233 21.57 12.13 2.58
N ALA A 234 21.03 11.61 3.68
CA ALA A 234 20.76 12.37 4.91
C ALA A 234 21.18 11.59 6.16
N GLY A 235 21.55 12.33 7.21
CA GLY A 235 21.89 11.75 8.51
C GLY A 235 23.30 11.13 8.58
N GLY A 236 24.15 11.36 7.58
CA GLY A 236 25.54 10.89 7.51
C GLY A 236 25.79 9.89 6.37
N PRO A 237 27.02 9.34 6.28
CA PRO A 237 27.39 8.46 5.19
C PRO A 237 26.60 7.15 5.25
N ILE A 238 25.92 6.86 4.15
CA ILE A 238 25.26 5.59 3.84
C ILE A 238 25.48 5.34 2.35
N ALA A 239 25.78 4.08 1.98
CA ALA A 239 26.01 3.75 0.58
C ALA A 239 24.74 4.03 -0.23
N ALA A 240 24.89 4.84 -1.28
CA ALA A 240 23.80 5.05 -2.24
C ALA A 240 23.41 3.69 -2.86
N PRO A 241 22.11 3.50 -3.17
CA PRO A 241 21.68 2.31 -3.90
C PRO A 241 22.47 2.17 -5.22
N PRO A 242 22.85 0.93 -5.61
CA PRO A 242 23.70 0.73 -6.78
C PRO A 242 22.96 1.12 -8.06
N SER A 243 23.70 1.62 -9.06
CA SER A 243 23.18 2.16 -10.34
C SER A 243 22.71 1.09 -11.33
N VAL A 244 22.44 -0.15 -10.90
CA VAL A 244 22.37 -1.31 -11.81
C VAL A 244 21.11 -1.27 -12.71
N LEU A 245 20.17 -0.38 -12.42
CA LEU A 245 18.92 -0.26 -13.17
C LEU A 245 19.09 0.66 -14.38
N THR A 246 18.93 0.09 -15.57
CA THR A 246 18.87 0.82 -16.85
C THR A 246 17.54 1.53 -17.07
N ALA A 247 16.48 1.08 -16.39
CA ALA A 247 15.15 1.70 -16.42
C ALA A 247 15.09 2.95 -15.53
N ASP A 248 14.02 3.73 -15.71
CA ASP A 248 13.69 4.81 -14.78
C ASP A 248 13.37 4.18 -13.42
N HIS A 249 13.88 4.77 -12.34
CA HIS A 249 13.76 4.14 -11.04
C HIS A 249 13.81 5.11 -9.86
N LEU A 250 13.28 4.62 -8.73
CA LEU A 250 13.51 5.14 -7.39
C LEU A 250 14.13 4.01 -6.56
N ALA A 251 15.34 4.22 -6.06
CA ALA A 251 15.99 3.31 -5.14
C ALA A 251 16.14 3.97 -3.77
N VAL A 252 15.77 3.30 -2.68
CA VAL A 252 15.80 3.87 -1.31
C VAL A 252 16.55 2.94 -0.36
N ARG A 253 17.40 3.50 0.49
CA ARG A 253 18.03 2.78 1.60
C ARG A 253 17.85 3.58 2.89
N LYS A 254 17.28 2.98 3.92
CA LYS A 254 17.10 3.60 5.22
C LYS A 254 17.56 2.66 6.33
N GLU A 255 18.40 3.20 7.21
CA GLU A 255 18.97 2.52 8.38
C GLU A 255 18.89 3.46 9.58
N GLY A 256 17.81 3.35 10.36
CA GLY A 256 17.56 4.24 11.50
C GLY A 256 17.36 5.69 11.04
N ALA A 257 18.25 6.59 11.47
CA ALA A 257 18.21 8.01 11.10
C ALA A 257 18.89 8.30 9.74
N LYS A 258 19.63 7.35 9.16
CA LYS A 258 20.32 7.53 7.89
C LYS A 258 19.42 7.15 6.73
N THR A 259 19.38 7.99 5.70
CA THR A 259 18.60 7.73 4.49
C THR A 259 19.44 8.02 3.26
N ALA A 260 19.40 7.15 2.26
CA ALA A 260 19.83 7.42 0.90
C ALA A 260 18.67 7.16 -0.06
N ALA A 261 18.52 8.01 -1.06
CA ALA A 261 17.59 7.80 -2.16
C ALA A 261 18.31 8.10 -3.48
N ARG A 262 17.98 7.35 -4.52
CA ARG A 262 18.39 7.63 -5.89
C ARG A 262 17.18 7.64 -6.79
N VAL A 263 17.07 8.65 -7.63
CA VAL A 263 16.00 8.79 -8.61
C VAL A 263 16.61 8.97 -9.98
N ARG A 264 16.24 8.10 -10.93
CA ARG A 264 16.58 8.22 -12.34
C ARG A 264 15.29 8.37 -13.15
N LEU A 265 15.17 9.45 -13.90
CA LEU A 265 14.02 9.73 -14.76
C LEU A 265 14.50 10.23 -16.13
N ARG A 266 14.00 9.62 -17.20
CA ARG A 266 14.23 10.09 -18.58
C ARG A 266 13.08 10.92 -19.11
N GLY A 267 13.41 11.84 -20.02
CA GLY A 267 12.43 12.64 -20.76
C GLY A 267 11.62 13.61 -19.91
N VAL A 268 12.12 14.03 -18.73
CA VAL A 268 11.37 14.91 -17.82
C VAL A 268 11.21 16.30 -18.44
N THR A 269 9.98 16.78 -18.56
CA THR A 269 9.67 18.15 -18.99
C THR A 269 9.20 19.01 -17.81
N LYS A 270 8.44 18.41 -16.89
CA LYS A 270 7.91 19.10 -15.72
C LYS A 270 7.93 18.18 -14.51
N ALA A 271 8.26 18.71 -13.35
CA ALA A 271 8.08 18.03 -12.08
C ALA A 271 7.60 19.02 -11.01
N ASP A 272 6.71 18.62 -10.13
CA ASP A 272 6.31 19.37 -8.95
C ASP A 272 6.29 18.39 -7.78
N VAL A 273 7.08 18.70 -6.75
CA VAL A 273 7.28 17.84 -5.60
C VAL A 273 6.96 18.64 -4.35
N GLY A 274 6.01 18.13 -3.56
CA GLY A 274 5.71 18.60 -2.22
C GLY A 274 6.08 17.53 -1.20
N TRP A 275 6.79 17.90 -0.13
CA TRP A 275 7.16 17.02 0.98
C TRP A 275 6.48 17.40 2.30
N GLY A 276 5.39 18.17 2.22
CA GLY A 276 4.49 18.39 3.35
C GLY A 276 3.59 17.18 3.62
N ASP A 277 2.49 17.41 4.33
CA ASP A 277 1.39 16.44 4.40
C ASP A 277 0.16 17.03 3.65
N PRO A 278 -0.24 16.44 2.51
CA PRO A 278 0.33 15.25 1.89
C PRO A 278 1.65 15.52 1.16
N VAL A 279 2.46 14.47 1.05
CA VAL A 279 3.58 14.37 0.11
C VAL A 279 2.98 14.25 -1.29
N ARG A 280 3.40 15.09 -2.23
CA ARG A 280 2.87 15.13 -3.60
C ARG A 280 4.02 15.03 -4.59
N VAL A 281 3.81 14.26 -5.65
CA VAL A 281 4.72 14.18 -6.80
C VAL A 281 3.87 14.25 -8.05
N SER A 282 4.07 15.27 -8.85
CA SER A 282 3.47 15.46 -10.16
C SER A 282 4.59 15.49 -11.18
N VAL A 283 4.59 14.61 -12.17
CA VAL A 283 5.64 14.54 -13.18
C VAL A 283 5.05 14.47 -14.59
N THR A 284 5.69 15.16 -15.52
CA THR A 284 5.50 15.00 -16.97
C THR A 284 6.81 14.51 -17.58
N ARG A 285 6.77 13.34 -18.23
CA ARG A 285 7.92 12.60 -18.74
C ARG A 285 7.55 11.80 -20.00
N ASP A 286 8.54 11.17 -20.62
CA ASP A 286 8.26 10.12 -21.59
C ASP A 286 7.65 8.89 -20.89
N PRO A 287 6.63 8.24 -21.46
CA PRO A 287 6.04 7.04 -20.88
C PRO A 287 7.03 5.87 -20.91
N GLY A 288 6.89 4.95 -19.95
CA GLY A 288 7.70 3.73 -19.93
C GLY A 288 7.80 3.09 -18.54
N THR A 289 8.55 1.98 -18.46
CA THR A 289 8.73 1.23 -17.22
C THR A 289 9.40 2.07 -16.13
N PHE A 290 8.88 1.96 -14.92
CA PHE A 290 9.44 2.57 -13.72
C PHE A 290 9.64 1.51 -12.63
N VAL A 291 10.81 1.50 -12.00
CA VAL A 291 11.18 0.52 -10.97
C VAL A 291 11.32 1.20 -9.62
N VAL A 292 10.78 0.61 -8.56
CA VAL A 292 11.07 1.01 -7.18
C VAL A 292 11.84 -0.11 -6.52
N ALA A 293 12.96 0.20 -5.91
CA ALA A 293 13.72 -0.76 -5.11
C ALA A 293 14.04 -0.13 -3.75
N GLY A 294 14.13 -0.89 -2.69
CA GLY A 294 14.66 -0.34 -1.46
C GLY A 294 14.82 -1.29 -0.30
N ILE A 295 15.59 -0.82 0.69
CA ILE A 295 15.80 -1.47 1.97
C ILE A 295 15.47 -0.45 3.06
N VAL A 296 14.44 -0.70 3.84
CA VAL A 296 13.94 0.21 4.88
C VAL A 296 13.88 -0.51 6.21
N ASP A 297 14.87 -0.27 7.07
CA ASP A 297 14.91 -0.84 8.41
C ASP A 297 14.70 -2.38 8.36
N GLY A 298 15.46 -3.05 7.47
CA GLY A 298 15.39 -4.50 7.21
C GLY A 298 14.26 -4.98 6.29
N LEU A 299 13.33 -4.11 5.87
CA LEU A 299 12.32 -4.41 4.84
C LEU A 299 12.91 -4.21 3.44
N THR A 300 12.97 -5.27 2.64
CA THR A 300 13.27 -5.21 1.21
C THR A 300 11.98 -4.93 0.44
N ILE A 301 12.05 -4.00 -0.51
CA ILE A 301 10.95 -3.53 -1.34
C ILE A 301 11.41 -3.64 -2.80
N ASP A 302 10.65 -4.33 -3.63
CA ASP A 302 10.87 -4.39 -5.08
C ASP A 302 9.53 -4.18 -5.78
N ALA A 303 9.39 -3.12 -6.56
CA ALA A 303 8.20 -2.86 -7.35
C ALA A 303 8.54 -2.45 -8.78
N THR A 304 7.65 -2.76 -9.70
CA THR A 304 7.76 -2.40 -11.12
C THR A 304 6.40 -1.93 -11.59
N VAL A 305 6.40 -0.78 -12.26
CA VAL A 305 5.25 -0.20 -12.94
C VAL A 305 5.54 -0.30 -14.43
N ALA A 306 4.82 -1.18 -15.12
CA ALA A 306 4.86 -1.28 -16.57
C ALA A 306 4.09 -0.11 -17.17
N ASP A 307 4.71 0.59 -18.12
CA ASP A 307 4.10 1.68 -18.88
C ASP A 307 3.54 2.80 -17.98
N LEU A 308 4.38 3.35 -17.09
CA LEU A 308 4.01 4.56 -16.34
C LEU A 308 3.67 5.67 -17.34
N PRO A 309 2.51 6.33 -17.23
CA PRO A 309 2.03 7.29 -18.22
C PRO A 309 2.89 8.55 -18.28
N ALA A 310 2.73 9.30 -19.37
CA ALA A 310 3.47 10.53 -19.61
C ALA A 310 3.24 11.59 -18.52
N THR A 311 2.02 11.71 -18.01
CA THR A 311 1.72 12.50 -16.82
C THR A 311 1.26 11.59 -15.70
N ALA A 312 1.87 11.72 -14.52
CA ALA A 312 1.48 11.01 -13.32
C ALA A 312 1.50 11.96 -12.12
N ASN A 313 0.45 11.90 -11.30
CA ASN A 313 0.39 12.56 -10.00
C ASN A 313 0.16 11.49 -8.92
N LEU A 314 1.00 11.51 -7.91
CA LEU A 314 0.90 10.70 -6.72
C LEU A 314 0.81 11.63 -5.51
N SER A 315 -0.15 11.38 -4.63
CA SER A 315 -0.26 12.05 -3.34
C SER A 315 -0.32 11.01 -2.24
N PHE A 316 0.49 11.16 -1.21
CA PHE A 316 0.51 10.30 -0.04
C PHE A 316 0.41 11.16 1.22
N SER A 317 -0.62 10.93 2.02
CA SER A 317 -0.80 11.57 3.32
C SER A 317 -0.47 10.56 4.42
N PRO A 318 0.67 10.68 5.12
CA PRO A 318 0.95 9.84 6.29
C PRO A 318 -0.06 10.06 7.41
N THR A 319 -0.44 11.32 7.72
CA THR A 319 -1.39 11.61 8.80
C THR A 319 -2.83 11.29 8.39
N GLY A 320 -3.23 11.62 7.16
CA GLY A 320 -4.53 11.28 6.58
C GLY A 320 -4.63 9.82 6.13
N ARG A 321 -3.53 9.07 6.18
CA ARG A 321 -3.38 7.65 5.81
C ARG A 321 -4.00 7.32 4.45
N SER A 322 -3.75 8.18 3.48
CA SER A 322 -4.33 8.06 2.14
C SER A 322 -3.27 8.10 1.05
N VAL A 323 -3.53 7.37 -0.03
CA VAL A 323 -2.76 7.40 -1.27
C VAL A 323 -3.74 7.73 -2.40
N ALA A 324 -3.42 8.73 -3.20
CA ALA A 324 -4.17 9.08 -4.39
C ALA A 324 -3.25 9.04 -5.60
N TYR A 325 -3.69 8.37 -6.66
CA TYR A 325 -3.03 8.31 -7.95
C TYR A 325 -3.92 8.94 -9.01
N SER A 326 -3.30 9.71 -9.91
CA SER A 326 -3.90 10.05 -11.20
C SER A 326 -2.85 10.03 -12.31
N GLY A 327 -3.25 9.69 -13.54
CA GLY A 327 -2.34 9.69 -14.69
C GLY A 327 -3.05 9.98 -16.01
N SER A 328 -2.28 10.33 -17.04
CA SER A 328 -2.81 10.62 -18.38
C SER A 328 -3.28 9.38 -19.15
N ALA A 329 -2.86 8.19 -18.72
CA ALA A 329 -3.29 6.90 -19.28
C ALA A 329 -3.33 5.83 -18.17
N PRO A 330 -4.05 4.71 -18.39
CA PRO A 330 -4.01 3.56 -17.48
C PRO A 330 -2.59 2.97 -17.38
N ILE A 331 -2.27 2.38 -16.22
CA ILE A 331 -1.05 1.58 -16.04
C ILE A 331 -1.38 0.13 -16.39
N ALA A 332 -0.56 -0.46 -17.27
CA ALA A 332 -0.77 -1.83 -17.75
C ALA A 332 -0.63 -2.86 -16.62
N GLU A 333 0.45 -2.75 -15.84
CA GLU A 333 0.76 -3.68 -14.76
C GLU A 333 1.58 -2.98 -13.66
N LEU A 334 1.23 -3.25 -12.41
CA LEU A 334 2.03 -2.92 -11.23
C LEU A 334 2.33 -4.23 -10.50
N ARG A 335 3.61 -4.51 -10.27
CA ARG A 335 4.08 -5.58 -9.38
C ARG A 335 4.77 -4.95 -8.19
N ALA A 336 4.51 -5.47 -7.00
CA ALA A 336 5.30 -5.14 -5.82
C ALA A 336 5.57 -6.41 -5.01
N SER A 337 6.74 -6.48 -4.39
CA SER A 337 7.16 -7.51 -3.48
C SER A 337 7.80 -6.85 -2.27
N LEU A 338 7.45 -7.35 -1.10
CA LEU A 338 7.96 -6.92 0.20
C LEU A 338 8.51 -8.14 0.91
N HIS A 339 9.69 -8.04 1.51
CA HIS A 339 10.28 -9.13 2.27
C HIS A 339 11.03 -8.62 3.49
N ARG A 340 10.85 -9.27 4.64
CA ARG A 340 11.57 -8.98 5.89
C ARG A 340 11.76 -10.29 6.66
N ALA A 341 12.94 -10.48 7.24
CA ALA A 341 13.22 -11.67 8.06
C ALA A 341 12.33 -11.73 9.32
N ALA A 342 12.10 -10.57 9.97
CA ALA A 342 11.10 -10.43 11.02
C ALA A 342 9.68 -10.30 10.43
N PRO A 343 8.63 -10.76 11.14
CA PRO A 343 7.27 -10.60 10.67
C PRO A 343 6.89 -9.15 10.37
N LEU A 344 6.21 -8.95 9.24
CA LEU A 344 5.55 -7.69 8.88
C LEU A 344 4.34 -7.44 9.78
N PHE A 345 3.54 -8.50 9.98
CA PHE A 345 2.42 -8.60 10.89
C PHE A 345 2.06 -10.08 11.06
N GLU A 346 1.48 -10.44 12.20
CA GLU A 346 1.24 -11.85 12.57
C GLU A 346 2.48 -12.71 12.28
N ARG A 347 2.36 -13.69 11.38
CA ARG A 347 3.46 -14.55 10.94
C ARG A 347 4.01 -14.18 9.55
N VAL A 348 3.42 -13.21 8.86
CA VAL A 348 3.76 -12.86 7.46
C VAL A 348 5.18 -12.27 7.39
N THR A 349 6.06 -12.84 6.56
CA THR A 349 7.43 -12.33 6.32
C THR A 349 7.63 -11.83 4.89
N ALA A 350 6.71 -12.16 3.98
CA ALA A 350 6.71 -11.69 2.60
C ALA A 350 5.31 -11.26 2.15
N ALA A 351 5.23 -10.24 1.31
CA ALA A 351 4.01 -9.85 0.63
C ALA A 351 4.27 -9.63 -0.87
N LYS A 352 3.32 -9.99 -1.73
CA LYS A 352 3.35 -9.72 -3.17
C LYS A 352 2.03 -9.10 -3.60
N LEU A 353 2.10 -8.12 -4.48
CA LEU A 353 0.96 -7.44 -5.07
C LEU A 353 1.13 -7.47 -6.60
N LEU A 354 0.07 -7.86 -7.30
CA LEU A 354 -0.06 -7.70 -8.75
C LEU A 354 -1.35 -6.95 -9.03
N VAL A 355 -1.24 -5.82 -9.72
CA VAL A 355 -2.37 -5.06 -10.23
C VAL A 355 -2.25 -4.97 -11.74
N ARG A 356 -3.32 -5.27 -12.48
CA ARG A 356 -3.36 -5.07 -13.94
C ARG A 356 -4.47 -4.14 -14.33
N GLN A 357 -4.21 -3.35 -15.38
CA GLN A 357 -5.13 -2.35 -15.90
C GLN A 357 -5.59 -1.39 -14.80
N LEU A 358 -4.63 -0.76 -14.11
CA LEU A 358 -4.93 0.26 -13.12
C LEU A 358 -5.45 1.51 -13.86
N PRO A 359 -6.65 2.01 -13.55
CA PRO A 359 -7.25 3.12 -14.28
C PRO A 359 -6.50 4.43 -14.04
N THR A 360 -6.89 5.48 -14.77
CA THR A 360 -6.27 6.81 -14.69
C THR A 360 -6.44 7.50 -13.35
N SER A 361 -7.27 7.00 -12.43
CA SER A 361 -7.37 7.51 -11.08
C SER A 361 -7.78 6.42 -10.09
N VAL A 362 -7.08 6.35 -8.95
CA VAL A 362 -7.36 5.43 -7.84
C VAL A 362 -7.09 6.13 -6.52
N ASN A 363 -7.97 5.91 -5.55
CA ASN A 363 -7.80 6.36 -4.17
C ASN A 363 -7.75 5.17 -3.22
N LEU A 364 -6.81 5.20 -2.29
CA LEU A 364 -6.69 4.28 -1.17
C LEU A 364 -6.74 5.09 0.13
N THR A 365 -7.64 4.75 1.05
CA THR A 365 -7.74 5.39 2.36
C THR A 365 -7.74 4.32 3.43
N LEU A 366 -6.88 4.47 4.44
CA LEU A 366 -6.84 3.62 5.62
C LEU A 366 -7.46 4.37 6.80
N GLY A 367 -8.32 3.69 7.55
CA GLY A 367 -8.93 4.24 8.74
C GLY A 367 -7.93 4.54 9.86
N PRO A 368 -8.35 5.30 10.87
CA PRO A 368 -7.69 5.33 12.17
C PRO A 368 -7.48 3.89 12.66
N SER A 369 -6.36 3.62 13.33
CA SER A 369 -5.91 2.28 13.76
C SER A 369 -5.79 1.17 12.69
N GLY A 370 -6.05 1.43 11.41
CA GLY A 370 -6.13 0.36 10.39
C GLY A 370 -7.42 -0.45 10.46
N SER A 371 -8.42 0.07 11.19
CA SER A 371 -9.73 -0.57 11.34
C SER A 371 -10.60 -0.48 10.09
N SER A 372 -10.30 0.42 9.15
CA SER A 372 -10.98 0.46 7.85
C SER A 372 -10.00 0.60 6.70
N LEU A 373 -10.43 0.17 5.53
CA LEU A 373 -9.68 0.29 4.29
C LEU A 373 -10.67 0.55 3.14
N VAL A 374 -10.43 1.58 2.35
CA VAL A 374 -11.21 1.87 1.15
C VAL A 374 -10.28 2.00 -0.04
N LEU A 375 -10.52 1.19 -1.07
CA LEU A 375 -9.90 1.29 -2.39
C LEU A 375 -10.99 1.65 -3.40
N ASP A 376 -10.87 2.80 -4.05
CA ASP A 376 -11.86 3.31 -5.01
C ASP A 376 -11.20 3.62 -6.36
N ALA A 377 -11.72 3.00 -7.42
CA ALA A 377 -11.32 3.25 -8.80
C ALA A 377 -12.01 4.48 -9.43
N ASN A 378 -12.68 5.30 -8.62
CA ASN A 378 -13.35 6.56 -8.99
C ASN A 378 -14.30 6.39 -10.18
N GLY A 379 -15.12 5.35 -10.14
CA GLY A 379 -16.09 5.00 -11.19
C GLY A 379 -15.52 4.16 -12.35
N ALA A 380 -14.19 4.04 -12.46
CA ALA A 380 -13.53 3.14 -13.40
C ALA A 380 -13.44 1.70 -12.83
N THR A 381 -12.62 0.87 -13.46
CA THR A 381 -12.44 -0.54 -13.07
C THR A 381 -10.97 -0.90 -13.12
N ILE A 382 -10.49 -1.54 -12.06
CA ILE A 382 -9.18 -2.19 -12.00
C ILE A 382 -9.37 -3.61 -12.57
N GLY A 383 -8.61 -3.97 -13.60
CA GLY A 383 -8.79 -5.25 -14.30
C GLY A 383 -8.54 -6.46 -13.41
N LEU A 384 -7.44 -6.44 -12.64
CA LEU A 384 -7.07 -7.51 -11.70
C LEU A 384 -6.35 -6.91 -10.50
N VAL A 385 -6.66 -7.43 -9.30
CA VAL A 385 -5.86 -7.28 -8.09
C VAL A 385 -5.59 -8.67 -7.52
N GLU A 386 -4.31 -9.02 -7.36
CA GLU A 386 -3.87 -10.17 -6.58
C GLU A 386 -2.97 -9.68 -5.45
N ALA A 387 -3.22 -10.16 -4.23
CA ALA A 387 -2.39 -9.90 -3.07
C ALA A 387 -2.06 -11.23 -2.38
N LEU A 388 -0.79 -11.45 -2.09
CA LEU A 388 -0.29 -12.60 -1.34
C LEU A 388 0.44 -12.08 -0.11
N PHE A 389 0.13 -12.62 1.07
CA PHE A 389 0.83 -12.39 2.32
C PHE A 389 1.23 -13.75 2.86
N THR A 390 2.52 -14.02 3.05
CA THR A 390 2.98 -15.37 3.40
C THR A 390 4.25 -15.39 4.23
N SER A 391 4.44 -16.48 4.96
CA SER A 391 5.72 -16.91 5.56
C SER A 391 6.27 -18.20 4.96
N GLY A 392 5.60 -18.75 3.95
CA GLY A 392 5.90 -20.03 3.34
C GLY A 392 5.81 -19.99 1.81
N PRO A 393 5.32 -21.06 1.15
CA PRO A 393 5.27 -21.16 -0.30
C PRO A 393 4.30 -20.14 -0.94
N ASP A 394 4.53 -19.87 -2.23
CA ASP A 394 3.63 -19.05 -3.07
C ASP A 394 2.40 -19.87 -3.49
N GLU A 395 1.45 -20.02 -2.56
CA GLU A 395 0.16 -20.68 -2.80
C GLU A 395 -0.90 -19.67 -3.28
N ARG A 396 -1.64 -20.02 -4.34
CA ARG A 396 -2.63 -19.13 -4.98
C ARG A 396 -3.88 -19.89 -5.40
N LEU A 397 -4.96 -19.14 -5.65
CA LEU A 397 -6.14 -19.66 -6.34
C LEU A 397 -5.87 -19.86 -7.83
N ALA A 398 -6.66 -20.73 -8.47
CA ALA A 398 -6.65 -20.90 -9.92
C ALA A 398 -6.95 -19.58 -10.64
N SER A 399 -6.36 -19.36 -11.81
CA SER A 399 -6.47 -18.08 -12.51
C SER A 399 -7.86 -17.76 -13.07
N SER A 400 -8.74 -18.76 -13.12
CA SER A 400 -10.13 -18.63 -13.50
C SER A 400 -11.02 -18.06 -12.39
N THR A 401 -10.57 -18.05 -11.14
CA THR A 401 -11.43 -17.88 -9.95
C THR A 401 -11.02 -16.68 -9.11
N ASP A 402 -12.00 -15.89 -8.68
CA ASP A 402 -11.78 -14.81 -7.71
C ASP A 402 -12.01 -15.33 -6.28
N GLY A 403 -11.50 -14.64 -5.27
CA GLY A 403 -11.78 -14.92 -3.87
C GLY A 403 -10.53 -14.91 -3.00
N VAL A 404 -10.55 -15.72 -1.94
CA VAL A 404 -9.54 -15.71 -0.88
C VAL A 404 -9.09 -17.13 -0.55
N LEU A 405 -7.80 -17.31 -0.31
CA LEU A 405 -7.21 -18.52 0.25
C LEU A 405 -6.50 -18.15 1.54
N VAL A 406 -6.76 -18.91 2.60
CA VAL A 406 -6.11 -18.80 3.91
C VAL A 406 -5.58 -20.17 4.30
N ARG A 407 -4.30 -20.23 4.63
CA ARG A 407 -3.62 -21.38 5.22
C ARG A 407 -2.89 -20.90 6.46
N ASP A 408 -3.39 -21.26 7.63
CA ASP A 408 -2.71 -21.01 8.89
C ASP A 408 -2.33 -22.35 9.52
N LEU A 409 -1.21 -22.89 9.06
CA LEU A 409 -0.70 -24.20 9.48
C LEU A 409 0.47 -24.01 10.45
N ALA A 410 0.90 -25.05 11.16
CA ALA A 410 2.01 -24.93 12.12
C ALA A 410 3.32 -24.41 11.48
N ASP A 411 3.63 -24.83 10.25
CA ASP A 411 4.87 -24.55 9.53
C ASP A 411 4.78 -23.36 8.55
N ARG A 412 3.57 -22.98 8.12
CA ARG A 412 3.39 -21.93 7.09
C ARG A 412 2.13 -21.12 7.25
N TYR A 413 2.23 -19.83 6.93
CA TYR A 413 1.12 -18.90 6.87
C TYR A 413 0.95 -18.40 5.43
N VAL A 414 -0.26 -18.47 4.87
CA VAL A 414 -0.59 -17.96 3.54
C VAL A 414 -1.95 -17.28 3.59
N VAL A 415 -2.02 -16.03 3.14
CA VAL A 415 -3.26 -15.34 2.80
C VAL A 415 -3.14 -14.82 1.38
N PHE A 416 -3.93 -15.35 0.47
CA PHE A 416 -3.99 -14.91 -0.92
C PHE A 416 -5.38 -14.37 -1.23
N ALA A 417 -5.46 -13.26 -1.94
CA ALA A 417 -6.71 -12.71 -2.45
C ALA A 417 -6.58 -12.39 -3.94
N ARG A 418 -7.63 -12.66 -4.70
CA ARG A 418 -7.74 -12.34 -6.12
C ARG A 418 -9.11 -11.75 -6.42
N VAL A 419 -9.13 -10.60 -7.07
CA VAL A 419 -10.36 -9.97 -7.54
C VAL A 419 -10.15 -9.41 -8.93
N THR A 420 -11.09 -9.66 -9.83
CA THR A 420 -11.10 -9.07 -11.16
C THR A 420 -12.22 -8.05 -11.31
N GLY A 421 -12.02 -7.10 -12.21
CA GLY A 421 -13.03 -6.08 -12.49
C GLY A 421 -13.41 -5.24 -11.27
N LEU A 422 -12.47 -4.98 -10.35
CA LEU A 422 -12.71 -4.27 -9.10
C LEU A 422 -13.01 -2.79 -9.36
N LYS A 423 -14.17 -2.33 -8.89
CA LYS A 423 -14.55 -0.90 -8.92
C LYS A 423 -14.31 -0.23 -7.58
N ARG A 424 -14.67 -0.92 -6.49
CA ARG A 424 -14.50 -0.43 -5.13
C ARG A 424 -14.39 -1.60 -4.15
N PHE A 425 -13.48 -1.47 -3.20
CA PHE A 425 -13.41 -2.30 -2.01
C PHE A 425 -13.50 -1.41 -0.79
N ALA A 426 -14.32 -1.78 0.17
CA ALA A 426 -14.39 -1.13 1.47
C ALA A 426 -14.39 -2.20 2.56
N TYR A 427 -13.56 -2.06 3.57
CA TYR A 427 -13.51 -2.89 4.76
C TYR A 427 -13.64 -2.01 5.99
N SER A 428 -14.35 -2.52 6.99
CA SER A 428 -14.43 -1.92 8.31
C SER A 428 -14.48 -2.99 9.39
N ASP A 429 -13.70 -2.76 10.44
CA ASP A 429 -13.62 -3.50 11.69
C ASP A 429 -14.04 -2.55 12.81
N THR A 430 -15.30 -2.65 13.22
CA THR A 430 -15.87 -1.78 14.24
C THR A 430 -16.17 -2.57 15.49
N ARG A 431 -15.68 -2.08 16.63
CA ARG A 431 -16.10 -2.53 17.95
C ARG A 431 -17.10 -1.54 18.50
N THR A 432 -18.33 -1.98 18.74
CA THR A 432 -19.40 -1.14 19.26
C THR A 432 -19.89 -1.69 20.58
N THR A 433 -19.81 -0.88 21.64
CA THR A 433 -20.48 -1.19 22.90
C THR A 433 -21.99 -1.18 22.68
N VAL A 434 -22.62 -2.34 22.83
CA VAL A 434 -24.08 -2.49 22.67
C VAL A 434 -24.82 -2.47 23.99
N GLY A 435 -24.14 -2.66 25.12
CA GLY A 435 -24.75 -2.54 26.44
C GLY A 435 -23.82 -2.90 27.59
N ARG A 436 -24.41 -2.94 28.79
CA ARG A 436 -23.80 -3.44 30.02
C ARG A 436 -24.67 -4.54 30.60
N THR A 437 -24.05 -5.57 31.16
CA THR A 437 -24.74 -6.62 31.90
C THR A 437 -23.97 -6.91 33.18
N THR A 438 -24.67 -7.22 34.26
CA THR A 438 -24.05 -7.61 35.53
C THR A 438 -24.39 -9.07 35.77
N ILE A 439 -23.36 -9.90 35.89
CA ILE A 439 -23.51 -11.32 36.19
C ILE A 439 -23.24 -11.47 37.70
N PRO A 440 -24.21 -11.93 38.51
CA PRO A 440 -23.99 -12.19 39.92
C PRO A 440 -22.74 -13.06 40.11
N LEU A 441 -21.89 -12.72 41.08
CA LEU A 441 -20.59 -13.36 41.38
C LEU A 441 -19.45 -13.09 40.38
N LEU A 442 -19.73 -12.66 39.15
CA LEU A 442 -18.70 -12.39 38.13
C LEU A 442 -18.53 -10.90 37.80
N GLY A 443 -19.32 -10.01 38.39
CA GLY A 443 -19.18 -8.56 38.23
C GLY A 443 -19.88 -7.99 37.00
N SER A 444 -19.49 -6.77 36.63
CA SER A 444 -20.06 -6.03 35.49
C SER A 444 -19.28 -6.29 34.21
N PHE A 445 -20.01 -6.52 33.11
CA PHE A 445 -19.48 -6.76 31.78
C PHE A 445 -20.01 -5.74 30.79
N LEU A 446 -19.10 -5.24 29.96
CA LEU A 446 -19.43 -4.53 28.73
C LEU A 446 -19.74 -5.55 27.64
N VAL A 447 -20.89 -5.39 26.98
CA VAL A 447 -21.23 -6.20 25.80
C VAL A 447 -20.77 -5.44 24.57
N ILE A 448 -19.83 -6.03 23.84
CA ILE A 448 -19.20 -5.44 22.66
C ILE A 448 -19.57 -6.29 21.45
N ASP A 449 -20.20 -5.68 20.45
CA ASP A 449 -20.32 -6.31 19.14
C ASP A 449 -19.08 -5.94 18.32
N HIS A 450 -18.32 -6.96 17.93
CA HIS A 450 -17.18 -6.87 17.04
C HIS A 450 -17.67 -7.17 15.61
N VAL A 451 -17.94 -6.12 14.85
CA VAL A 451 -18.48 -6.20 13.49
C VAL A 451 -17.35 -6.03 12.49
N LYS A 452 -17.16 -7.03 11.63
CA LYS A 452 -16.31 -6.96 10.45
C LYS A 452 -17.19 -6.95 9.21
N GLU A 453 -17.04 -5.95 8.37
CA GLU A 453 -17.82 -5.80 7.15
C GLU A 453 -16.87 -5.52 5.99
N ALA A 454 -17.08 -6.19 4.87
CA ALA A 454 -16.39 -5.89 3.63
C ALA A 454 -17.44 -5.69 2.54
N THR A 455 -17.38 -4.59 1.81
CA THR A 455 -18.17 -4.35 0.60
C THR A 455 -17.24 -4.43 -0.60
N LEU A 456 -17.57 -5.32 -1.53
CA LEU A 456 -16.87 -5.54 -2.78
C LEU A 456 -17.78 -5.19 -3.95
N ARG A 457 -17.36 -4.23 -4.78
CA ARG A 457 -18.03 -3.88 -6.04
C ARG A 457 -17.15 -4.27 -7.22
N THR A 458 -17.64 -5.15 -8.08
CA THR A 458 -16.92 -5.66 -9.25
C THR A 458 -17.77 -5.58 -10.53
N THR A 459 -17.27 -6.09 -11.65
CA THR A 459 -18.07 -6.34 -12.86
C THR A 459 -18.98 -7.57 -12.73
N GLY A 460 -18.79 -8.40 -11.70
CA GLY A 460 -19.54 -9.65 -11.47
C GLY A 460 -19.16 -10.78 -12.44
N GLY A 461 -19.90 -11.89 -12.34
CA GLY A 461 -19.93 -12.98 -13.31
C GLY A 461 -18.89 -14.10 -13.12
N ARG A 462 -17.78 -13.85 -12.41
CA ARG A 462 -16.77 -14.89 -12.16
C ARG A 462 -17.09 -15.74 -10.93
N PRO A 463 -16.63 -17.00 -10.88
CA PRO A 463 -16.72 -17.81 -9.68
C PRO A 463 -15.94 -17.18 -8.52
N LEU A 464 -16.51 -17.25 -7.31
CA LEU A 464 -15.85 -16.88 -6.06
C LEU A 464 -15.47 -18.16 -5.30
N ARG A 465 -14.26 -18.22 -4.75
CA ARG A 465 -13.80 -19.28 -3.85
C ARG A 465 -13.17 -18.69 -2.60
N VAL A 466 -13.66 -19.08 -1.43
CA VAL A 466 -13.04 -18.78 -0.14
C VAL A 466 -12.59 -20.10 0.46
N ASP A 467 -11.29 -20.28 0.58
CA ASP A 467 -10.68 -21.55 0.98
C ASP A 467 -9.84 -21.33 2.23
N VAL A 468 -10.30 -21.81 3.38
CA VAL A 468 -9.66 -21.60 4.68
C VAL A 468 -9.24 -22.96 5.23
N VAL A 469 -7.96 -23.10 5.56
CA VAL A 469 -7.46 -24.22 6.37
C VAL A 469 -6.69 -23.63 7.54
N LYS A 470 -6.96 -24.11 8.74
CA LYS A 470 -6.28 -23.74 9.97
C LYS A 470 -5.91 -25.00 10.73
N THR A 471 -4.70 -25.06 11.29
CA THR A 471 -4.34 -26.11 12.25
C THR A 471 -4.43 -25.52 13.64
N ALA A 472 -5.21 -26.14 14.53
CA ALA A 472 -5.20 -25.71 15.93
C ALA A 472 -3.79 -25.99 16.51
N PRO A 473 -3.16 -25.02 17.20
CA PRO A 473 -1.77 -25.16 17.66
C PRO A 473 -1.55 -26.34 18.63
N ASN A 474 -2.62 -26.91 19.18
CA ASN A 474 -2.57 -28.03 20.13
C ASN A 474 -3.19 -29.33 19.59
N GLU A 475 -3.64 -29.37 18.34
CA GLU A 475 -4.17 -30.59 17.72
C GLU A 475 -3.29 -30.97 16.52
N PRO A 476 -2.25 -31.80 16.72
CA PRO A 476 -1.29 -32.14 15.66
C PRO A 476 -1.94 -32.78 14.42
N ASP A 477 -3.14 -33.36 14.56
CA ASP A 477 -3.90 -33.99 13.48
C ASP A 477 -5.20 -33.25 13.12
N GLY A 478 -5.52 -32.13 13.80
CA GLY A 478 -6.78 -31.40 13.65
C GLY A 478 -6.64 -30.14 12.80
N SER A 479 -6.62 -30.30 11.46
CA SER A 479 -6.84 -29.14 10.59
C SER A 479 -8.33 -28.88 10.43
N GLU A 480 -8.79 -27.70 10.82
CA GLU A 480 -10.10 -27.20 10.43
C GLU A 480 -10.02 -26.64 9.00
N PHE A 481 -10.86 -27.15 8.14
CA PHE A 481 -11.08 -26.74 6.77
C PHE A 481 -12.48 -26.17 6.60
N ALA A 482 -12.55 -25.10 5.83
CA ALA A 482 -13.78 -24.51 5.34
C ALA A 482 -13.56 -24.02 3.90
N LEU A 483 -14.31 -24.59 2.96
CA LEU A 483 -14.31 -24.19 1.55
C LEU A 483 -15.68 -23.70 1.16
N LEU A 484 -15.75 -22.44 0.80
CA LEU A 484 -16.92 -21.81 0.22
C LEU A 484 -16.69 -21.57 -1.27
N THR A 485 -17.63 -21.97 -2.11
CA THR A 485 -17.59 -21.71 -3.55
C THR A 485 -18.92 -21.14 -4.01
N MET A 486 -18.86 -20.10 -4.83
CA MET A 486 -20.03 -19.51 -5.48
C MET A 486 -19.80 -19.51 -6.99
N SER A 487 -20.76 -20.05 -7.74
CA SER A 487 -20.60 -20.24 -9.19
C SER A 487 -20.44 -18.94 -9.98
N SER A 488 -21.11 -17.87 -9.53
CA SER A 488 -21.04 -16.54 -10.14
C SER A 488 -21.20 -15.44 -9.10
N MET A 489 -20.23 -14.53 -9.00
CA MET A 489 -20.27 -13.40 -8.07
C MET A 489 -21.22 -12.29 -8.58
N PRO A 490 -22.13 -11.77 -7.74
CA PRO A 490 -22.86 -10.54 -8.04
C PRO A 490 -21.92 -9.34 -8.21
N SER A 491 -22.41 -8.27 -8.85
CA SER A 491 -21.63 -7.04 -9.08
C SER A 491 -21.34 -6.25 -7.80
N GLU A 492 -22.11 -6.48 -6.74
CA GLU A 492 -21.85 -5.94 -5.40
C GLU A 492 -22.19 -7.01 -4.36
N VAL A 493 -21.27 -7.24 -3.43
CA VAL A 493 -21.43 -8.17 -2.31
C VAL A 493 -20.89 -7.53 -1.03
N THR A 494 -21.64 -7.65 0.05
CA THR A 494 -21.30 -7.15 1.38
C THR A 494 -21.40 -8.27 2.41
N PRO A 495 -20.38 -9.13 2.56
CA PRO A 495 -20.28 -10.00 3.73
C PRO A 495 -20.09 -9.18 5.01
N ARG A 496 -20.76 -9.63 6.07
CA ARG A 496 -20.67 -9.08 7.41
C ARG A 496 -20.53 -10.22 8.41
N SER A 497 -19.54 -10.13 9.29
CA SER A 497 -19.42 -11.00 10.46
C SER A 497 -19.63 -10.15 11.71
N THR A 498 -20.45 -10.62 12.64
CA THR A 498 -20.61 -10.01 13.96
C THR A 498 -20.31 -11.07 15.00
N ARG A 499 -19.34 -10.80 15.86
CA ARG A 499 -19.01 -11.61 17.03
C ARG A 499 -19.32 -10.80 18.28
N ARG A 500 -19.99 -11.41 19.25
CA ARG A 500 -20.28 -10.73 20.52
C ARG A 500 -19.24 -11.12 21.57
N ILE A 501 -18.68 -10.11 22.23
CA ILE A 501 -17.64 -10.26 23.24
C ILE A 501 -18.16 -9.64 24.54
N TYR A 502 -17.98 -10.34 25.65
CA TYR A 502 -18.18 -9.80 27.00
C TYR A 502 -16.84 -9.36 27.56
N LYS A 503 -16.72 -8.10 27.94
CA LYS A 503 -15.50 -7.56 28.56
C LYS A 503 -15.78 -7.22 30.02
N HIS A 504 -15.12 -7.90 30.95
CA HIS A 504 -15.22 -7.61 32.37
C HIS A 504 -14.70 -6.19 32.65
N GLU A 505 -15.49 -5.36 33.34
CA GLU A 505 -15.15 -3.93 33.53
C GLU A 505 -13.94 -3.73 34.45
N ASP A 506 -13.85 -4.49 35.55
CA ASP A 506 -12.75 -4.34 36.51
C ASP A 506 -11.43 -4.96 36.05
N THR A 507 -11.46 -6.15 35.43
CA THR A 507 -10.25 -6.89 35.05
C THR A 507 -9.82 -6.65 33.60
N GLY A 508 -10.74 -6.17 32.75
CA GLY A 508 -10.52 -6.04 31.31
C GLY A 508 -10.52 -7.37 30.56
N ALA A 509 -10.76 -8.51 31.22
CA ALA A 509 -10.80 -9.83 30.60
C ALA A 509 -11.93 -9.91 29.55
N GLU A 510 -11.64 -10.46 28.37
CA GLU A 510 -12.60 -10.63 27.27
C GLU A 510 -13.00 -12.10 27.15
N TRP A 511 -14.31 -12.37 27.07
CA TRP A 511 -14.89 -13.69 26.83
C TRP A 511 -15.72 -13.65 25.54
N ASP A 512 -15.49 -14.63 24.67
CA ASP A 512 -16.33 -14.82 23.50
C ASP A 512 -17.67 -15.42 23.94
N SER A 513 -18.78 -14.82 23.49
CA SER A 513 -20.09 -15.37 23.78
C SER A 513 -20.40 -16.65 23.00
N GLY A 514 -19.59 -16.99 22.00
CA GLY A 514 -19.89 -18.06 21.03
C GLY A 514 -21.00 -17.69 20.05
N ILE A 515 -21.47 -16.43 20.08
CA ILE A 515 -22.52 -15.94 19.19
C ILE A 515 -21.84 -15.36 17.97
N ASN A 516 -22.05 -16.03 16.84
CA ASN A 516 -21.51 -15.62 15.56
C ASN A 516 -22.66 -15.34 14.60
N ARG A 517 -22.68 -14.15 14.01
CA ARG A 517 -23.60 -13.82 12.92
C ARG A 517 -22.82 -13.58 11.64
N LEU A 518 -23.26 -14.22 10.57
CA LEU A 518 -22.76 -14.06 9.22
C LEU A 518 -23.89 -13.51 8.35
N GLY A 519 -23.81 -12.23 8.07
CA GLY A 519 -24.65 -11.55 7.09
C GLY A 519 -24.01 -11.57 5.71
N TYR A 520 -24.85 -11.70 4.70
CA TYR A 520 -24.53 -11.54 3.30
C TYR A 520 -25.59 -10.63 2.67
N LYS A 521 -25.14 -9.67 1.88
CA LYS A 521 -26.00 -8.83 1.04
C LYS A 521 -25.39 -8.72 -0.35
N ALA A 522 -26.20 -8.75 -1.39
CA ALA A 522 -25.76 -8.60 -2.77
C ALA A 522 -26.73 -7.79 -3.63
N SER A 523 -26.22 -7.27 -4.75
CA SER A 523 -27.03 -6.53 -5.73
C SER A 523 -28.06 -7.39 -6.45
N SER A 524 -27.82 -8.70 -6.57
CA SER A 524 -28.66 -9.67 -7.27
C SER A 524 -28.48 -11.07 -6.67
N THR A 525 -29.41 -11.98 -6.99
CA THR A 525 -29.26 -13.40 -6.66
C THR A 525 -28.07 -14.01 -7.42
N ALA A 526 -27.35 -14.94 -6.80
CA ALA A 526 -26.29 -15.71 -7.47
C ALA A 526 -26.74 -17.15 -7.75
N GLY A 527 -26.00 -17.86 -8.62
CA GLY A 527 -26.35 -19.20 -9.06
C GLY A 527 -26.41 -20.22 -7.91
N GLN A 528 -25.26 -20.63 -7.41
CA GLN A 528 -25.16 -21.60 -6.31
C GLN A 528 -24.07 -21.17 -5.35
N LEU A 529 -24.28 -21.37 -4.05
CA LEU A 529 -23.29 -21.26 -2.99
C LEU A 529 -23.11 -22.63 -2.33
N LYS A 530 -21.92 -23.20 -2.39
CA LYS A 530 -21.54 -24.44 -1.72
C LYS A 530 -20.56 -24.14 -0.59
N PHE A 531 -20.73 -24.79 0.55
CA PHE A 531 -19.89 -24.67 1.74
C PHE A 531 -19.55 -26.07 2.25
N ASP A 532 -18.27 -26.41 2.23
CA ASP A 532 -17.72 -27.67 2.72
C ASP A 532 -16.91 -27.38 3.99
N THR A 533 -17.12 -28.10 5.09
CA THR A 533 -16.32 -27.95 6.32
C THR A 533 -16.14 -29.28 7.05
N ASP A 534 -15.05 -29.41 7.80
CA ASP A 534 -14.78 -30.53 8.72
C ASP A 534 -14.66 -30.09 10.19
N SER A 535 -15.22 -28.91 10.52
CA SER A 535 -15.12 -28.32 11.85
C SER A 535 -15.67 -29.29 12.92
N GLY A 536 -14.83 -29.68 13.88
CA GLY A 536 -15.26 -30.46 15.06
C GLY A 536 -14.73 -31.90 15.16
N SER A 537 -13.50 -32.19 14.72
CA SER A 537 -12.85 -33.52 14.80
C SER A 537 -13.57 -34.69 14.10
N ARG A 538 -14.68 -34.42 13.43
CA ARG A 538 -15.55 -35.39 12.75
C ARG A 538 -16.26 -34.78 11.54
N HIS A 539 -16.35 -35.59 10.49
CA HIS A 539 -17.26 -35.53 9.34
C HIS A 539 -17.08 -34.35 8.36
N LEU A 540 -17.28 -34.61 7.07
CA LEU A 540 -17.34 -33.57 6.04
C LEU A 540 -18.79 -33.13 5.91
N LEU A 541 -19.11 -31.91 6.34
CA LEU A 541 -20.40 -31.28 6.13
C LEU A 541 -20.35 -30.45 4.85
N THR A 542 -21.26 -30.76 3.92
CA THR A 542 -21.48 -30.02 2.67
C THR A 542 -22.86 -29.37 2.70
N LEU A 543 -22.90 -28.04 2.58
CA LEU A 543 -24.11 -27.23 2.45
C LEU A 543 -24.16 -26.63 1.05
N SER A 544 -25.30 -26.66 0.37
CA SER A 544 -25.49 -26.00 -0.93
C SER A 544 -26.78 -25.18 -0.97
N LEU A 545 -26.70 -23.93 -1.42
CA LEU A 545 -27.81 -22.99 -1.53
C LEU A 545 -28.04 -22.62 -3.00
N THR A 546 -29.26 -22.82 -3.51
CA THR A 546 -29.63 -22.53 -4.92
C THR A 546 -31.08 -22.03 -5.04
N PRO A 547 -31.34 -20.85 -5.65
CA PRO A 547 -30.37 -19.78 -5.92
C PRO A 547 -29.86 -19.16 -4.62
N VAL A 548 -28.72 -18.48 -4.65
CA VAL A 548 -28.24 -17.70 -3.52
C VAL A 548 -29.10 -16.43 -3.39
N PRO A 549 -29.79 -16.20 -2.26
CA PRO A 549 -30.67 -15.04 -2.10
C PRO A 549 -29.86 -13.74 -2.06
N ARG A 550 -30.48 -12.58 -2.32
CA ARG A 550 -29.83 -11.26 -2.23
C ARG A 550 -29.40 -10.92 -0.81
N THR A 551 -30.10 -11.42 0.19
CA THR A 551 -29.71 -11.31 1.59
C THR A 551 -29.80 -12.67 2.25
N LEU A 552 -28.79 -13.01 3.03
CA LEU A 552 -28.72 -14.20 3.86
C LEU A 552 -28.13 -13.78 5.22
N ASP A 553 -28.82 -14.09 6.31
CA ASP A 553 -28.31 -13.92 7.68
C ASP A 553 -28.25 -15.30 8.33
N VAL A 554 -27.07 -15.71 8.76
CA VAL A 554 -26.81 -16.94 9.48
C VAL A 554 -26.37 -16.59 10.88
N CYS A 555 -27.11 -17.01 11.89
CA CYS A 555 -26.72 -16.86 13.28
C CYS A 555 -26.44 -18.24 13.86
N THR A 556 -25.27 -18.42 14.44
CA THR A 556 -24.92 -19.58 15.27
C THR A 556 -24.67 -19.14 16.70
N ASP A 557 -25.17 -19.94 17.64
CA ASP A 557 -24.95 -19.74 19.07
C ASP A 557 -24.73 -21.09 19.74
N SER A 558 -23.52 -21.31 20.25
CA SER A 558 -23.15 -22.51 20.99
C SER A 558 -23.74 -22.56 22.41
N ALA A 559 -24.16 -21.41 22.97
CA ALA A 559 -24.74 -21.30 24.32
C ALA A 559 -26.28 -21.21 24.33
N GLY A 560 -26.89 -21.23 23.14
CA GLY A 560 -28.25 -21.71 22.92
C GLY A 560 -29.44 -20.80 23.07
N ASN A 561 -29.27 -19.47 23.09
CA ASN A 561 -30.37 -18.55 23.37
C ASN A 561 -30.33 -17.20 22.63
N ALA A 562 -29.32 -16.93 21.82
CA ALA A 562 -29.10 -15.60 21.24
C ALA A 562 -29.51 -15.45 19.78
N CYS A 563 -29.62 -16.58 19.05
CA CYS A 563 -30.08 -16.56 17.66
C CYS A 563 -31.60 -16.45 17.52
N GLU A 564 -32.35 -16.74 18.59
CA GLU A 564 -33.78 -16.44 18.70
C GLU A 564 -34.12 -15.82 20.05
N ARG A 565 -35.09 -14.89 20.06
CA ARG A 565 -35.45 -14.08 21.24
C ARG A 565 -36.23 -14.84 22.34
N ARG A 566 -36.36 -16.17 22.32
CA ARG A 566 -37.28 -16.90 23.23
C ARG A 566 -36.77 -18.25 23.75
N LEU A 567 -36.31 -18.21 25.01
CA LEU A 567 -36.59 -19.14 26.12
C LEU A 567 -36.66 -20.65 25.80
N SER A 568 -35.50 -21.30 25.71
CA SER A 568 -35.34 -22.74 25.98
C SER A 568 -34.09 -22.93 26.87
N PRO A 569 -34.03 -23.95 27.74
CA PRO A 569 -32.90 -24.15 28.67
C PRO A 569 -31.52 -24.29 27.99
N ALA A 570 -30.49 -23.96 28.78
CA ALA A 570 -29.15 -23.45 28.42
C ALA A 570 -28.15 -24.37 27.67
N ASP A 571 -28.57 -25.53 27.15
CA ASP A 571 -27.63 -26.56 26.68
C ASP A 571 -27.73 -26.91 25.18
N LYS A 572 -28.30 -26.03 24.35
CA LYS A 572 -28.58 -26.34 22.94
C LYS A 572 -27.87 -25.44 21.96
N GLY A 573 -27.03 -25.95 21.07
CA GLY A 573 -26.55 -25.15 19.95
C GLY A 573 -27.71 -24.73 19.05
N THR A 574 -27.84 -23.44 18.72
CA THR A 574 -28.88 -22.97 17.79
C THR A 574 -28.26 -22.37 16.54
N THR A 575 -28.83 -22.71 15.38
CA THR A 575 -28.47 -22.11 14.09
C THR A 575 -29.74 -21.58 13.42
N SER A 576 -29.75 -20.30 13.05
CA SER A 576 -30.86 -19.64 12.36
C SER A 576 -30.39 -19.13 11.00
N LEU A 577 -31.17 -19.39 9.95
CA LEU A 577 -30.96 -18.91 8.60
C LEU A 577 -32.16 -18.08 8.13
N VAL A 578 -31.91 -16.85 7.70
CA VAL A 578 -32.93 -15.93 7.16
C VAL A 578 -32.53 -15.48 5.76
N ALA A 579 -33.40 -15.68 4.77
CA ALA A 579 -33.17 -15.35 3.37
C ALA A 579 -34.26 -14.40 2.83
N SER A 580 -33.89 -13.44 1.99
CA SER A 580 -34.86 -12.52 1.35
C SER A 580 -35.71 -13.18 0.27
N GLU A 581 -35.18 -14.22 -0.36
CA GLU A 581 -35.85 -14.99 -1.40
C GLU A 581 -35.95 -16.44 -0.99
N THR A 582 -36.92 -17.13 -1.57
CA THR A 582 -37.03 -18.57 -1.45
C THR A 582 -35.79 -19.24 -2.04
N THR A 583 -35.06 -20.01 -1.23
CA THR A 583 -33.84 -20.73 -1.63
C THR A 583 -33.95 -22.20 -1.24
N ARG A 584 -33.30 -23.07 -2.02
CA ARG A 584 -33.13 -24.49 -1.70
C ARG A 584 -31.81 -24.68 -0.96
N LEU A 585 -31.85 -25.10 0.29
CA LEU A 585 -30.69 -25.60 1.05
C LEU A 585 -30.64 -27.11 0.93
N GLN A 586 -29.48 -27.61 0.51
CA GLN A 586 -29.08 -29.00 0.53
C GLN A 586 -28.03 -29.20 1.59
N VAL A 587 -28.27 -30.15 2.49
CA VAL A 587 -27.31 -30.55 3.54
C VAL A 587 -26.89 -31.99 3.28
N HIS A 588 -25.59 -32.24 3.26
CA HIS A 588 -25.01 -33.57 3.16
C HIS A 588 -23.92 -33.70 4.21
N ASP A 589 -24.07 -34.63 5.15
CA ASP A 589 -23.13 -34.87 6.24
C ASP A 589 -22.59 -36.29 6.12
N CYS A 590 -21.26 -36.41 6.06
CA CYS A 590 -20.59 -37.67 5.77
C CYS A 590 -19.57 -38.07 6.84
N ASP A 591 -19.81 -39.25 7.43
CA ASP A 591 -19.16 -39.68 8.66
C ASP A 591 -17.62 -39.92 8.49
N ARG A 592 -17.19 -40.39 7.31
CA ARG A 592 -15.78 -40.44 6.89
C ARG A 592 -15.70 -40.88 5.42
N LEU A 593 -14.76 -40.33 4.66
CA LEU A 593 -14.36 -40.89 3.36
C LEU A 593 -13.40 -42.06 3.59
N VAL A 594 -13.92 -43.28 3.78
CA VAL A 594 -13.11 -44.50 3.68
C VAL A 594 -13.33 -45.08 2.28
N ASN A 595 -12.27 -45.14 1.47
CA ASN A 595 -12.30 -45.63 0.07
C ASN A 595 -13.22 -44.84 -0.90
N GLY A 596 -13.47 -43.55 -0.63
CA GLY A 596 -14.29 -42.71 -1.52
C GLY A 596 -15.80 -42.91 -1.38
N SER A 597 -16.26 -43.63 -0.36
CA SER A 597 -17.68 -43.88 -0.08
C SER A 597 -18.02 -43.48 1.36
N CYS A 598 -19.15 -42.80 1.53
CA CYS A 598 -19.68 -42.30 2.79
C CYS A 598 -20.37 -43.45 3.57
N TRP A 599 -19.92 -43.75 4.79
CA TRP A 599 -20.40 -44.90 5.57
C TRP A 599 -21.74 -44.67 6.29
N VAL A 600 -22.05 -43.41 6.61
CA VAL A 600 -23.36 -42.99 7.14
C VAL A 600 -23.75 -41.75 6.34
N ASP A 601 -24.73 -41.92 5.44
CA ASP A 601 -25.29 -40.85 4.62
C ASP A 601 -26.50 -40.30 5.39
N PHE A 602 -26.30 -39.22 6.14
CA PHE A 602 -27.47 -38.46 6.59
C PHE A 602 -28.05 -37.80 5.35
N SER A 603 -29.21 -38.32 4.93
CA SER A 603 -30.13 -37.82 3.91
C SER A 603 -29.82 -36.42 3.36
N SER A 604 -29.79 -36.28 2.04
CA SER A 604 -29.92 -34.96 1.42
C SER A 604 -31.23 -34.32 1.88
N VAL A 605 -31.14 -33.34 2.78
CA VAL A 605 -32.32 -32.58 3.19
C VAL A 605 -32.48 -31.43 2.22
N ASP A 606 -33.57 -31.46 1.45
CA ASP A 606 -33.95 -30.39 0.54
C ASP A 606 -34.96 -29.47 1.20
N LEU A 607 -34.47 -28.30 1.64
CA LEU A 607 -35.29 -27.32 2.34
C LEU A 607 -35.54 -26.11 1.46
N THR A 608 -36.81 -25.78 1.23
CA THR A 608 -37.22 -24.53 0.59
C THR A 608 -37.73 -23.56 1.65
N PHE A 609 -37.01 -22.47 1.91
CA PHE A 609 -37.31 -21.58 3.05
C PHE A 609 -37.10 -20.09 2.75
N ARG A 610 -37.70 -19.26 3.61
CA ARG A 610 -37.35 -17.83 3.81
C ARG A 610 -36.79 -17.57 5.21
N LYS A 611 -37.28 -18.29 6.22
CA LYS A 611 -36.73 -18.34 7.57
C LYS A 611 -36.66 -19.80 8.01
N PHE A 612 -35.57 -20.19 8.64
CA PHE A 612 -35.32 -21.56 9.08
C PHE A 612 -34.50 -21.56 10.36
N VAL A 613 -34.93 -22.27 11.41
CA VAL A 613 -34.18 -22.38 12.66
C VAL A 613 -34.01 -23.85 13.05
N VAL A 614 -32.77 -24.22 13.31
CA VAL A 614 -32.38 -25.55 13.81
C VAL A 614 -31.83 -25.43 15.21
N GLY A 615 -32.42 -26.17 16.14
CA GLY A 615 -31.83 -26.41 17.45
C GLY A 615 -31.21 -27.81 17.49
N VAL A 616 -29.97 -27.92 17.97
CA VAL A 616 -29.32 -29.19 18.26
C VAL A 616 -29.21 -29.33 19.77
N ASP A 617 -29.84 -30.37 20.31
CA ASP A 617 -29.76 -30.76 21.71
C ASP A 617 -28.78 -31.93 21.80
N GLN A 618 -27.63 -31.71 22.43
CA GLN A 618 -26.65 -32.76 22.68
C GLN A 618 -26.92 -33.30 24.09
N ARG A 619 -27.38 -34.55 24.15
CA ARG A 619 -27.60 -35.26 25.41
C ARG A 619 -26.66 -36.46 25.48
N ASP A 620 -26.49 -37.00 26.69
CA ASP A 620 -25.73 -38.23 26.90
C ASP A 620 -26.25 -39.43 26.07
N ASP A 621 -27.52 -39.39 25.61
CA ASP A 621 -28.18 -40.41 24.77
C ASP A 621 -28.12 -40.15 23.25
N GLY A 622 -27.48 -39.06 22.80
CA GLY A 622 -27.29 -38.73 21.39
C GLY A 622 -27.77 -37.33 20.99
N PHE A 623 -27.77 -37.04 19.68
CA PHE A 623 -28.20 -35.75 19.14
C PHE A 623 -29.70 -35.75 18.82
N ARG A 624 -30.42 -34.73 19.28
CA ARG A 624 -31.78 -34.44 18.80
C ARG A 624 -31.78 -33.14 18.01
N MET A 625 -32.22 -33.23 16.75
CA MET A 625 -32.43 -32.07 15.89
C MET A 625 -33.88 -31.62 15.99
N PHE A 626 -34.11 -30.34 16.27
CA PHE A 626 -35.43 -29.73 16.27
C PHE A 626 -35.49 -28.68 15.15
N LEU A 627 -36.60 -28.69 14.41
CA LEU A 627 -36.86 -27.75 13.32
C LEU A 627 -38.02 -26.84 13.73
N ASP A 628 -37.77 -25.54 13.80
CA ASP A 628 -38.81 -24.51 13.97
C ASP A 628 -38.86 -23.64 12.72
N THR A 629 -40.05 -23.52 12.13
CA THR A 629 -40.28 -22.78 10.89
C THR A 629 -41.18 -21.56 11.06
N ASP A 630 -41.75 -21.26 12.25
CA ASP A 630 -42.71 -20.15 12.39
C ASP A 630 -42.73 -19.42 13.75
N GLY A 631 -41.77 -19.62 14.64
CA GLY A 631 -41.56 -18.74 15.81
C GLY A 631 -42.70 -18.69 16.83
N ASN A 632 -43.56 -19.71 16.81
CA ASN A 632 -44.66 -19.89 17.76
C ASN A 632 -44.86 -21.38 18.05
N ALA A 633 -43.99 -21.98 18.86
CA ALA A 633 -44.27 -23.28 19.48
C ALA A 633 -43.49 -23.52 20.78
N THR A 634 -44.21 -23.94 21.81
CA THR A 634 -43.66 -24.52 23.04
C THR A 634 -43.34 -26.01 22.91
N HIS A 635 -43.65 -26.70 21.81
CA HIS A 635 -43.20 -28.06 21.50
C HIS A 635 -43.25 -28.28 19.98
N GLY A 636 -42.18 -28.84 19.41
CA GLY A 636 -42.01 -28.99 17.96
C GLY A 636 -43.08 -29.85 17.29
N ARG A 637 -44.03 -29.21 16.62
CA ARG A 637 -44.87 -29.81 15.57
C ARG A 637 -44.42 -29.23 14.23
N ILE A 638 -44.06 -30.09 13.28
CA ILE A 638 -43.99 -29.71 11.87
C ILE A 638 -45.44 -29.49 11.41
N ARG A 639 -45.88 -28.23 11.34
CA ARG A 639 -47.17 -27.87 10.73
C ARG A 639 -46.97 -27.47 9.27
N LYS A 640 -48.00 -27.74 8.47
CA LYS A 640 -48.09 -27.49 7.03
C LYS A 640 -47.70 -26.05 6.69
N LEU A 641 -46.67 -25.94 5.85
CA LEU A 641 -46.18 -24.69 5.27
C LEU A 641 -47.28 -23.94 4.53
N VAL A 642 -47.42 -22.65 4.80
CA VAL A 642 -48.07 -21.73 3.87
C VAL A 642 -47.01 -21.30 2.85
N GLY A 643 -46.82 -22.12 1.81
CA GLY A 643 -46.01 -21.75 0.63
C GLY A 643 -44.65 -22.45 0.45
N GLY A 644 -44.41 -23.60 1.08
CA GLY A 644 -43.21 -24.42 0.85
C GLY A 644 -43.51 -25.92 0.93
N THR A 645 -42.61 -26.73 0.36
CA THR A 645 -42.60 -28.19 0.52
C THR A 645 -41.30 -28.57 1.22
N VAL A 646 -41.37 -29.45 2.21
CA VAL A 646 -40.20 -30.06 2.83
C VAL A 646 -40.26 -31.55 2.49
N GLU A 647 -39.24 -32.05 1.81
CA GLU A 647 -39.11 -33.44 1.39
C GLU A 647 -37.85 -34.01 2.06
N TYR A 648 -37.97 -35.16 2.73
CA TYR A 648 -36.87 -35.86 3.38
C TYR A 648 -36.70 -37.24 2.72
N ASP A 649 -35.49 -37.57 2.21
CA ASP A 649 -35.15 -38.93 1.75
C ASP A 649 -34.14 -39.56 2.73
N LEU A 650 -34.63 -40.32 3.72
CA LEU A 650 -33.80 -41.01 4.71
C LEU A 650 -33.42 -42.41 4.20
N ARG A 651 -32.14 -42.61 3.86
CA ARG A 651 -31.59 -43.92 3.44
C ARG A 651 -30.62 -44.45 4.48
N PHE A 652 -30.98 -45.56 5.11
CA PHE A 652 -30.14 -46.24 6.10
C PHE A 652 -29.62 -47.57 5.52
N PRO A 653 -28.34 -47.67 5.12
CA PRO A 653 -27.74 -48.96 4.81
C PRO A 653 -27.39 -49.72 6.12
N ASN A 654 -27.98 -50.89 6.33
CA ASN A 654 -27.61 -51.90 7.34
C ASN A 654 -27.77 -51.56 8.84
N VAL A 655 -28.69 -50.66 9.20
CA VAL A 655 -29.12 -50.49 10.61
C VAL A 655 -30.64 -50.61 10.70
N SER A 656 -31.13 -51.42 11.64
CA SER A 656 -32.54 -51.42 12.06
C SER A 656 -32.80 -50.15 12.87
N PRO A 657 -33.52 -49.14 12.36
CA PRO A 657 -33.78 -47.94 13.13
C PRO A 657 -35.01 -48.18 14.02
N ALA A 658 -34.88 -47.86 15.31
CA ALA A 658 -36.03 -47.53 16.13
C ALA A 658 -36.22 -46.00 16.05
N MET A 659 -37.14 -45.54 15.20
CA MET A 659 -37.59 -44.14 15.22
C MET A 659 -38.75 -44.01 16.20
N TRP A 660 -38.61 -43.17 17.22
CA TRP A 660 -39.70 -42.84 18.14
C TRP A 660 -40.11 -41.39 17.92
N ALA A 661 -41.36 -41.17 17.53
CA ALA A 661 -42.03 -39.88 17.62
C ALA A 661 -42.97 -39.95 18.83
N GLN A 662 -42.70 -39.15 19.85
CA GLN A 662 -43.49 -39.12 21.08
C GLN A 662 -44.37 -37.86 21.09
N ASP A 663 -45.68 -38.03 20.89
CA ASP A 663 -46.69 -37.02 21.25
C ASP A 663 -47.19 -37.33 22.66
N ARG A 664 -47.36 -36.32 23.52
CA ARG A 664 -47.71 -36.51 24.93
C ARG A 664 -49.19 -36.81 25.14
N ASP A 665 -50.04 -36.55 24.13
CA ASP A 665 -51.50 -36.67 24.24
C ASP A 665 -52.13 -37.62 23.20
N SER A 666 -51.36 -38.43 22.47
CA SER A 666 -51.91 -39.45 21.56
C SER A 666 -50.91 -40.58 21.34
N ILE A 667 -51.21 -41.78 21.86
CA ILE A 667 -50.55 -43.01 21.41
C ILE A 667 -51.13 -43.35 20.03
N VAL A 668 -50.42 -42.99 18.97
CA VAL A 668 -50.59 -43.67 17.68
C VAL A 668 -49.68 -44.89 17.71
N SER A 669 -50.25 -46.03 18.10
CA SER A 669 -49.63 -47.34 17.90
C SER A 669 -49.81 -47.73 16.44
N CYS A 670 -48.74 -47.64 15.65
CA CYS A 670 -48.60 -48.53 14.50
C CYS A 670 -47.96 -49.82 15.05
N GLY A 671 -48.76 -50.89 15.15
CA GLY A 671 -48.26 -52.21 15.50
C GLY A 671 -47.06 -52.58 14.62
N ALA A 672 -46.07 -53.23 15.23
CA ALA A 672 -44.83 -53.64 14.59
C ALA A 672 -45.05 -54.26 13.21
N ILE A 673 -44.61 -53.56 12.16
CA ILE A 673 -44.48 -54.15 10.83
C ILE A 673 -43.09 -54.78 10.77
N TYR A 674 -43.03 -56.09 10.96
CA TYR A 674 -41.89 -56.89 10.57
C TYR A 674 -41.83 -56.90 9.02
N CYS A 675 -40.95 -56.08 8.45
CA CYS A 675 -40.53 -56.25 7.07
C CYS A 675 -39.22 -57.03 7.05
N SER A 676 -39.29 -58.34 6.80
CA SER A 676 -38.16 -59.10 6.27
C SER A 676 -38.27 -59.13 4.74
N GLY A 677 -37.32 -58.50 4.05
CA GLY A 677 -37.28 -58.49 2.59
C GLY A 677 -36.37 -57.41 2.03
N THR A 678 -35.47 -57.82 1.14
CA THR A 678 -34.46 -56.97 0.49
C THR A 678 -35.07 -55.92 -0.43
N ASN A 679 -34.68 -54.67 -0.18
CA ASN A 679 -34.54 -53.51 -1.07
C ASN A 679 -35.77 -52.92 -1.81
N THR A 680 -36.03 -51.66 -1.45
CA THR A 680 -36.97 -50.65 -1.98
C THR A 680 -38.44 -50.78 -1.58
N GLY A 681 -38.95 -49.77 -0.86
CA GLY A 681 -40.36 -49.53 -0.63
C GLY A 681 -40.69 -48.06 -0.91
N SER A 682 -41.65 -47.80 -1.79
CA SER A 682 -42.24 -46.48 -2.00
C SER A 682 -43.60 -46.42 -1.28
N MET A 683 -43.84 -45.38 -0.50
CA MET A 683 -45.15 -45.12 0.09
C MET A 683 -45.95 -44.25 -0.89
N HIS A 684 -47.02 -44.80 -1.48
CA HIS A 684 -47.98 -44.04 -2.28
C HIS A 684 -49.26 -43.84 -1.48
N CYS A 685 -49.57 -42.57 -1.17
CA CYS A 685 -50.90 -42.20 -0.69
C CYS A 685 -51.80 -41.94 -1.91
N PRO A 686 -53.00 -42.54 -1.99
CA PRO A 686 -53.92 -42.30 -3.10
C PRO A 686 -54.45 -40.85 -3.07
N PRO A 687 -54.81 -40.26 -4.23
CA PRO A 687 -55.39 -38.93 -4.29
C PRO A 687 -56.78 -38.95 -3.65
N GLY A 688 -56.99 -38.19 -2.57
CA GLY A 688 -58.31 -37.98 -1.96
C GLY A 688 -58.40 -38.12 -0.43
N THR A 689 -57.33 -38.49 0.27
CA THR A 689 -57.39 -38.60 1.75
C THR A 689 -57.32 -37.21 2.39
N ALA A 690 -58.48 -36.68 2.78
CA ALA A 690 -58.56 -35.49 3.64
C ALA A 690 -58.22 -35.89 5.09
N PHE A 691 -57.16 -35.31 5.63
CA PHE A 691 -56.80 -35.39 7.04
C PHE A 691 -57.48 -34.23 7.76
N ASP A 692 -58.59 -34.49 8.45
CA ASP A 692 -59.32 -33.48 9.21
C ASP A 692 -58.98 -33.61 10.70
N ILE A 693 -58.38 -32.57 11.28
CA ILE A 693 -58.11 -32.48 12.72
C ILE A 693 -59.14 -31.50 13.29
N ASN A 694 -60.24 -32.07 13.78
CA ASN A 694 -61.26 -31.31 14.49
C ASN A 694 -60.74 -30.89 15.87
N THR A 695 -60.66 -29.59 16.13
CA THR A 695 -60.50 -29.02 17.48
C THR A 695 -61.74 -28.22 17.83
N HIS A 696 -62.48 -28.65 18.87
CA HIS A 696 -63.50 -27.84 19.53
C HIS A 696 -63.25 -27.72 21.04
N HIS A 697 -63.30 -26.48 21.54
CA HIS A 697 -63.38 -26.06 22.94
C HIS A 697 -64.70 -26.57 23.59
N TRP A 698 -64.88 -26.79 24.90
CA TRP A 698 -64.91 -25.84 26.04
C TRP A 698 -64.95 -26.55 27.43
N ARG A 699 -64.33 -25.88 28.42
CA ARG A 699 -64.62 -25.66 29.88
C ARG A 699 -64.76 -26.76 30.97
N TRP A 700 -63.92 -26.55 32.01
CA TRP A 700 -64.10 -26.55 33.48
C TRP A 700 -64.83 -27.70 34.22
N GLY A 701 -64.10 -28.32 35.14
CA GLY A 701 -64.60 -29.03 36.33
C GLY A 701 -63.51 -29.13 37.40
N ILE A 702 -63.78 -28.62 38.60
CA ILE A 702 -62.98 -28.81 39.83
C ILE A 702 -63.50 -30.06 40.52
N ALA A 703 -62.62 -31.01 40.92
CA ALA A 703 -62.69 -31.77 42.19
C ALA A 703 -61.57 -32.84 42.31
N ASN A 704 -60.69 -32.62 43.29
CA ASN A 704 -60.23 -33.50 44.38
C ASN A 704 -59.89 -35.00 44.21
N PHE A 705 -58.70 -35.30 44.76
CA PHE A 705 -58.28 -36.46 45.59
C PHE A 705 -58.51 -37.90 45.08
N ALA A 706 -57.42 -38.69 44.99
CA ALA A 706 -56.99 -39.63 46.04
C ALA A 706 -55.98 -40.66 45.51
N GLU A 707 -55.15 -41.14 46.44
CA GLU A 707 -54.19 -42.24 46.34
C GLU A 707 -54.84 -43.59 45.97
N GLU A 708 -54.08 -44.47 45.31
CA GLU A 708 -53.61 -45.79 45.82
C GLU A 708 -53.17 -46.66 44.62
N ILE A 709 -51.88 -47.04 44.56
CA ILE A 709 -51.30 -48.34 44.94
C ILE A 709 -51.65 -49.50 43.98
N CYS A 710 -50.57 -50.17 43.56
CA CYS A 710 -50.36 -51.29 42.62
C CYS A 710 -51.30 -52.51 42.81
N PRO A 711 -51.29 -53.51 41.90
CA PRO A 711 -50.10 -54.34 41.58
C PRO A 711 -49.45 -54.07 40.22
#